data_AF-A0A4Z2HDT2-F1
#
_entry.id   AF-A0A4Z2HDT2-F1
#
_cell.length_a   1.000
_cell.length_b   1.000
_cell.length_c   1.000
_cell.angle_alpha   90.00
_cell.angle_beta   90.00
_cell.angle_gamma   90.00
#
_symmetry.space_group_name_H-M   'P 1'
#
loop_
_entity.id
_entity.type
_entity.pdbx_description
1 polymer ?
#
loop_
_entity_poly.entity_id
_entity_poly.type
_entity_poly.pdbx_seq_one_letter_code
_entity_poly.pdbx_strand_id
1 'polypeptide(L)'
;MSTSIKQERTICVLLPNKDQLDITVGPKSTGQDVFNRVAELLGIKQLHFFGLTVVRDNEHIFLDMEEKLTKYFPKEWKQDFGKGILKRPLPLVLCLKVQYYIENGRLVCERKARHLYYSDLRERVLRSECRQQEEVYFQLAGYALQADLGDHPMPSEDMEVTPYFGTKEYFPPWIVAKRGLNYLLCHGPKVHQELWGMSTRDAMLLFIKEACRLEDVPVTFYKLQKDKKAERGTAMLGLTLRGMQVYQEVNNMRQLLYDFPWSNVGRLTFLGKKFEIQPDGLPSARNLVYYTGSSFRSRHLLLHLSSSHRLYLSLQPALKRIRQLEESEADARQHGVSTEMTSAEETGQRHAGKSSGSASSSRTSGFDTGSKARIDDEGWKEEEIKNNIGSPKEVLVDDPDEMFQLADLLEGLSVDISELSSESCSPENKACPLNSDEELWKLRNKDVLKQCLPLLAKVSTEAGQGTRCRETTAAACRLVSVCVPLCDDAVPGRLALSVLPSLQLSEEEAPGPGRLGVEVASEVVAALLPSLSADEQLTVLSSALSCIKTLPDSLVSKITVRLLLTVLKCCSGARLTRVLQLVLEDMCRWHCADRTPVVTERTLLCLTALSDHLLKPRRPPPSSSAGDLDPRLCAQFWRMLQDGLTHRDCVSRKRALYLLKMCVSLSEEEGLDCPLSPSEEGITCSESVLLAK
;
A
#
# COMPACT_ATOMS: atom_id res chain seq x y z
N MET A 1 -31.44 -17.87 -41.31
CA MET A 1 -30.40 -17.31 -40.42
C MET A 1 -30.51 -15.79 -40.49
N SER A 2 -31.13 -15.17 -39.49
CA SER A 2 -31.30 -13.72 -39.45
C SER A 2 -30.10 -13.10 -38.76
N THR A 3 -29.22 -12.43 -39.52
CA THR A 3 -28.11 -11.65 -38.99
C THR A 3 -28.66 -10.43 -38.25
N SER A 4 -28.68 -10.49 -36.92
CA SER A 4 -28.93 -9.32 -36.07
C SER A 4 -27.88 -8.26 -36.41
N ILE A 5 -28.31 -7.17 -37.05
CA ILE A 5 -27.49 -5.98 -37.26
C ILE A 5 -27.08 -5.48 -35.88
N LYS A 6 -25.80 -5.64 -35.50
CA LYS A 6 -25.28 -5.11 -34.23
C LYS A 6 -25.37 -3.60 -34.32
N GLN A 7 -26.29 -3.01 -33.55
CA GLN A 7 -26.49 -1.57 -33.47
C GLN A 7 -25.35 -0.97 -32.63
N GLU A 8 -24.19 -0.81 -33.25
CA GLU A 8 -22.98 -0.27 -32.64
C GLU A 8 -22.98 1.27 -32.70
N ARG A 9 -22.46 1.92 -31.66
CA ARG A 9 -22.39 3.38 -31.53
C ARG A 9 -20.97 3.81 -31.18
N THR A 10 -20.50 4.90 -31.76
CA THR A 10 -19.19 5.47 -31.43
C THR A 10 -19.34 6.55 -30.36
N ILE A 11 -18.52 6.46 -29.33
CA ILE A 11 -18.38 7.44 -28.24
C ILE A 11 -16.98 8.01 -28.30
N CYS A 12 -16.88 9.34 -28.31
CA CYS A 12 -15.61 10.04 -28.23
C CYS A 12 -15.23 10.24 -26.75
N VAL A 13 -14.09 9.73 -26.33
CA VAL A 13 -13.51 9.96 -25.00
C VAL A 13 -12.41 11.00 -25.11
N LEU A 14 -12.64 12.16 -24.48
CA LEU A 14 -11.63 13.20 -24.30
C LEU A 14 -10.70 12.82 -23.14
N LEU A 15 -9.41 12.77 -23.42
CA LEU A 15 -8.37 12.48 -22.44
C LEU A 15 -7.87 13.78 -21.75
N PRO A 16 -7.27 13.68 -20.55
CA PRO A 16 -6.70 14.83 -19.85
C PRO A 16 -5.65 15.62 -20.63
N ASN A 17 -4.91 14.95 -21.52
CA ASN A 17 -3.91 15.57 -22.39
C ASN A 17 -4.52 16.21 -23.67
N LYS A 18 -5.86 16.31 -23.74
CA LYS A 18 -6.66 16.85 -24.86
C LYS A 18 -6.76 15.95 -26.10
N ASP A 19 -6.18 14.75 -26.04
CA ASP A 19 -6.36 13.75 -27.09
C ASP A 19 -7.79 13.19 -27.08
N GLN A 20 -8.20 12.62 -28.21
CA GLN A 20 -9.52 12.02 -28.41
C GLN A 20 -9.38 10.54 -28.77
N LEU A 21 -10.17 9.70 -28.11
CA LEU A 21 -10.29 8.28 -28.42
C LEU A 21 -11.72 7.94 -28.82
N ASP A 22 -11.90 7.42 -30.03
CA ASP A 22 -13.19 6.93 -30.50
C ASP A 22 -13.38 5.46 -30.13
N ILE A 23 -14.44 5.18 -29.36
CA ILE A 23 -14.75 3.85 -28.85
C ILE A 23 -16.11 3.40 -29.36
N THR A 24 -16.10 2.26 -30.06
CA THR A 24 -17.33 1.62 -30.53
C THR A 24 -17.92 0.75 -29.43
N VAL A 25 -19.16 1.04 -29.03
CA VAL A 25 -19.90 0.34 -27.97
C VAL A 25 -21.20 -0.26 -28.47
N GLY A 26 -21.65 -1.31 -27.79
CA GLY A 26 -22.95 -1.93 -28.03
C GLY A 26 -24.10 -1.18 -27.32
N PRO A 27 -25.35 -1.54 -27.64
CA PRO A 27 -26.54 -0.87 -27.09
C PRO A 27 -26.76 -1.14 -25.58
N LYS A 28 -26.05 -2.11 -25.00
CA LYS A 28 -26.13 -2.52 -23.60
C LYS A 28 -24.85 -2.23 -22.80
N SER A 29 -23.87 -1.56 -23.41
CA SER A 29 -22.57 -1.32 -22.78
C SER A 29 -22.67 -0.42 -21.54
N THR A 30 -21.84 -0.71 -20.56
CA THR A 30 -21.72 0.01 -19.29
C THR A 30 -20.60 1.05 -19.35
N GLY A 31 -20.50 1.89 -18.31
CA GLY A 31 -19.33 2.75 -18.13
C GLY A 31 -18.03 1.95 -18.03
N GLN A 32 -18.07 0.80 -17.36
CA GLN A 32 -16.91 -0.09 -17.21
C GLN A 32 -16.39 -0.62 -18.55
N ASP A 33 -17.27 -0.99 -19.48
CA ASP A 33 -16.86 -1.50 -20.80
C ASP A 33 -16.05 -0.45 -21.58
N VAL A 34 -16.50 0.80 -21.54
CA VAL A 34 -15.78 1.93 -22.16
C VAL A 34 -14.46 2.15 -21.45
N PHE A 35 -14.46 2.13 -20.12
CA PHE A 35 -13.26 2.36 -19.32
C PHE A 35 -12.17 1.32 -19.56
N ASN A 36 -12.55 0.04 -19.63
CA ASN A 36 -11.64 -1.05 -19.97
C ASN A 36 -11.05 -0.86 -21.38
N ARG A 37 -11.89 -0.47 -22.35
CA ARG A 37 -11.43 -0.22 -23.72
C ARG A 37 -10.48 0.99 -23.81
N VAL A 38 -10.73 2.04 -23.04
CA VAL A 38 -9.78 3.18 -22.90
C VAL A 38 -8.44 2.69 -22.35
N ALA A 39 -8.45 1.87 -21.29
CA ALA A 39 -7.23 1.34 -20.68
C ALA A 39 -6.42 0.47 -21.67
N GLU A 40 -7.10 -0.40 -22.42
CA GLU A 40 -6.50 -1.24 -23.46
C GLU A 40 -5.84 -0.40 -24.57
N LEU A 41 -6.54 0.60 -25.10
CA LEU A 41 -6.03 1.46 -26.19
C LEU A 41 -4.83 2.30 -25.75
N LEU A 42 -4.83 2.75 -24.49
CA LEU A 42 -3.71 3.48 -23.91
C LEU A 42 -2.55 2.56 -23.52
N GLY A 43 -2.78 1.25 -23.43
CA GLY A 43 -1.83 0.28 -22.92
C GLY A 43 -1.49 0.54 -21.44
N ILE A 44 -2.50 0.87 -20.65
CA ILE A 44 -2.42 1.09 -19.20
C ILE A 44 -3.09 -0.08 -18.51
N LYS A 45 -2.43 -0.74 -17.55
CA LYS A 45 -3.02 -1.94 -16.92
C LYS A 45 -4.21 -1.56 -16.06
N GLN A 46 -4.07 -0.52 -15.24
CA GLN A 46 -5.13 -0.08 -14.35
C GLN A 46 -5.19 1.46 -14.21
N LEU A 47 -6.39 2.01 -14.36
CA LEU A 47 -6.70 3.44 -14.26
C LEU A 47 -7.36 3.81 -12.91
N HIS A 48 -6.89 3.25 -11.79
CA HIS A 48 -7.57 3.31 -10.47
C HIS A 48 -7.99 4.71 -9.99
N PHE A 49 -7.23 5.74 -10.35
CA PHE A 49 -7.50 7.11 -9.89
C PHE A 49 -8.40 7.91 -10.84
N PHE A 50 -8.76 7.34 -11.99
CA PHE A 50 -9.54 8.00 -13.03
C PHE A 50 -10.99 7.52 -13.04
N GLY A 51 -11.87 8.38 -13.52
CA GLY A 51 -13.25 8.08 -13.80
C GLY A 51 -13.70 8.72 -15.11
N LEU A 52 -14.77 8.19 -15.70
CA LEU A 52 -15.41 8.81 -16.85
C LEU A 52 -16.43 9.84 -16.37
N THR A 53 -16.47 10.98 -17.04
CA THR A 53 -17.43 12.04 -16.77
C THR A 53 -18.24 12.39 -18.02
N VAL A 54 -19.48 12.80 -17.82
CA VAL A 54 -20.30 13.45 -18.84
C VAL A 54 -20.54 14.90 -18.42
N VAL A 55 -20.49 15.82 -19.37
CA VAL A 55 -20.81 17.23 -19.12
C VAL A 55 -22.31 17.43 -19.26
N ARG A 56 -23.00 17.82 -18.19
CA ARG A 56 -24.42 18.19 -18.18
C ARG A 56 -24.61 19.48 -17.40
N ASP A 57 -25.36 20.43 -17.95
CA ASP A 57 -25.61 21.74 -17.31
C ASP A 57 -24.31 22.46 -16.88
N ASN A 58 -23.26 22.35 -17.70
CA ASN A 58 -21.89 22.83 -17.42
C ASN A 58 -21.21 22.22 -16.18
N GLU A 59 -21.71 21.08 -15.67
CA GLU A 59 -21.09 20.31 -14.60
C GLU A 59 -20.56 18.97 -15.13
N HIS A 60 -19.37 18.58 -14.68
CA HIS A 60 -18.87 17.22 -14.88
C HIS A 60 -19.56 16.27 -13.90
N ILE A 61 -20.29 15.28 -14.42
CA ILE A 61 -20.92 14.24 -13.63
C ILE A 61 -20.18 12.93 -13.92
N PHE A 62 -19.56 12.36 -12.88
CA PHE A 62 -18.91 11.06 -13.00
C PHE A 62 -19.95 9.95 -13.25
N LEU A 63 -19.55 8.95 -14.04
CA LEU A 63 -20.36 7.80 -14.37
C LEU A 63 -20.27 6.77 -13.23
N ASP A 64 -21.39 6.10 -12.97
CA ASP A 64 -21.44 4.87 -12.21
C ASP A 64 -21.08 3.76 -13.20
N MET A 65 -19.94 3.09 -12.96
CA MET A 65 -19.35 2.18 -13.93
C MET A 65 -20.23 0.95 -14.22
N GLU A 66 -21.11 0.58 -13.28
CA GLU A 66 -22.05 -0.53 -13.41
C GLU A 66 -23.29 -0.15 -14.24
N GLU A 67 -23.60 1.15 -14.35
CA GLU A 67 -24.81 1.63 -15.00
C GLU A 67 -24.64 1.71 -16.52
N LYS A 68 -25.73 1.45 -17.23
CA LYS A 68 -25.75 1.52 -18.70
C LYS A 68 -25.63 2.96 -19.18
N LEU A 69 -24.85 3.17 -20.24
CA LEU A 69 -24.65 4.49 -20.86
C LEU A 69 -25.96 5.14 -21.33
N THR A 70 -26.98 4.33 -21.63
CA THR A 70 -28.34 4.78 -21.98
C THR A 70 -28.98 5.73 -20.97
N LYS A 71 -28.60 5.63 -19.69
CA LYS A 71 -29.07 6.50 -18.59
C LYS A 71 -28.44 7.88 -18.64
N TYR A 72 -27.21 7.96 -19.15
CA TYR A 72 -26.41 9.18 -19.30
C TYR A 72 -26.61 9.88 -20.65
N PHE A 73 -27.20 9.21 -21.63
CA PHE A 73 -27.53 9.79 -22.93
C PHE A 73 -28.99 9.51 -23.37
N PRO A 74 -30.02 9.84 -22.56
CA PRO A 74 -31.38 9.37 -22.80
C PRO A 74 -32.03 9.96 -24.06
N LYS A 75 -31.58 11.12 -24.57
CA LYS A 75 -32.15 11.79 -25.74
C LYS A 75 -31.44 11.36 -27.03
N GLU A 76 -30.14 11.18 -26.95
CA GLU A 76 -29.24 10.77 -28.04
C GLU A 76 -29.30 9.24 -28.26
N TRP A 77 -29.67 8.48 -27.21
CA TRP A 77 -29.85 7.04 -27.32
C TRP A 77 -31.13 6.61 -28.04
N LYS A 78 -32.18 7.43 -28.01
CA LYS A 78 -33.50 7.11 -28.61
C LYS A 78 -33.68 7.60 -30.05
N GLN A 79 -32.68 8.28 -30.63
CA GLN A 79 -32.74 8.65 -32.03
C GLN A 79 -32.48 7.40 -32.88
N ASP A 80 -33.57 6.75 -33.30
CA ASP A 80 -33.54 5.79 -34.39
C ASP A 80 -33.18 6.53 -35.69
N PHE A 81 -32.20 6.03 -36.45
CA PHE A 81 -31.87 6.52 -37.80
C PHE A 81 -33.01 6.30 -38.82
N GLY A 82 -34.18 5.86 -38.38
CA GLY A 82 -35.36 5.62 -39.19
C GLY A 82 -36.29 6.82 -39.24
N LYS A 83 -36.10 7.66 -40.27
CA LYS A 83 -37.00 8.74 -40.77
C LYS A 83 -36.67 10.16 -40.31
N GLY A 84 -36.12 10.93 -41.25
CA GLY A 84 -36.43 12.35 -41.41
C GLY A 84 -35.37 13.34 -40.90
N ILE A 85 -34.63 13.90 -41.87
CA ILE A 85 -33.93 15.19 -41.83
C ILE A 85 -32.63 15.25 -41.00
N LEU A 86 -31.51 15.14 -41.71
CA LEU A 86 -30.20 15.82 -41.55
C LEU A 86 -29.97 16.59 -40.22
N LYS A 87 -29.97 15.90 -39.07
CA LYS A 87 -29.25 16.35 -37.88
C LYS A 87 -28.06 15.43 -37.72
N ARG A 88 -26.84 15.96 -37.90
CA ARG A 88 -25.61 15.24 -37.54
C ARG A 88 -25.81 14.68 -36.13
N PRO A 89 -25.65 13.36 -35.89
CA PRO A 89 -25.73 12.83 -34.53
C PRO A 89 -24.69 13.59 -33.69
N LEU A 90 -25.14 14.25 -32.62
CA LEU A 90 -24.23 14.91 -31.69
C LEU A 90 -23.27 13.83 -31.17
N PRO A 91 -21.94 14.05 -31.21
CA PRO A 91 -21.00 13.07 -30.71
C PRO A 91 -21.30 12.82 -29.24
N LEU A 92 -21.40 11.54 -28.87
CA LEU A 92 -21.47 11.13 -27.47
C LEU A 92 -20.08 11.37 -26.90
N VAL A 93 -19.91 12.45 -26.13
CA VAL A 93 -18.61 12.81 -25.56
C VAL A 93 -18.56 12.45 -24.08
N LEU A 94 -17.57 11.64 -23.72
CA LEU A 94 -17.16 11.39 -22.34
C LEU A 94 -15.79 12.06 -22.12
N CYS A 95 -15.49 12.47 -20.90
CA CYS A 95 -14.16 12.94 -20.53
C CYS A 95 -13.57 12.01 -19.46
N LEU A 96 -12.38 11.47 -19.71
CA LEU A 96 -11.59 10.80 -18.68
C LEU A 96 -11.00 11.88 -17.78
N LYS A 97 -11.27 11.80 -16.47
CA LYS A 97 -10.77 12.77 -15.48
C LYS A 97 -10.26 12.06 -14.22
N VAL A 98 -9.40 12.73 -13.48
CA VAL A 98 -8.99 12.25 -12.15
C VAL A 98 -10.20 12.33 -11.22
N GLN A 99 -10.62 11.16 -10.73
CA GLN A 99 -11.70 11.01 -9.76
C GLN A 99 -11.15 11.05 -8.34
N TYR A 100 -10.05 10.33 -8.10
CA TYR A 100 -9.44 10.23 -6.78
C TYR A 100 -8.07 10.90 -6.79
N TYR A 101 -7.96 12.04 -6.11
CA TYR A 101 -6.69 12.73 -5.95
C TYR A 101 -5.81 11.98 -4.94
N ILE A 102 -4.50 12.07 -5.14
CA ILE A 102 -3.46 11.60 -4.24
C ILE A 102 -2.42 12.70 -4.00
N GLU A 103 -1.86 12.74 -2.80
CA GLU A 103 -0.88 13.76 -2.42
C GLU A 103 0.49 13.54 -3.09
N ASN A 104 0.90 12.29 -3.31
CA ASN A 104 2.23 11.96 -3.84
C ASN A 104 2.14 11.12 -5.12
N GLY A 105 2.61 11.67 -6.24
CA GLY A 105 2.58 11.03 -7.55
C GLY A 105 3.37 9.72 -7.64
N ARG A 106 4.24 9.40 -6.67
CA ARG A 106 4.97 8.11 -6.61
C ARG A 106 4.03 6.91 -6.47
N LEU A 107 2.82 7.12 -5.97
CA LEU A 107 1.79 6.07 -5.88
C LEU A 107 1.19 5.69 -7.25
N VAL A 108 1.43 6.48 -8.31
CA VAL A 108 1.03 6.14 -9.68
C VAL A 108 2.20 5.46 -10.36
N CYS A 109 2.24 4.13 -10.32
CA CYS A 109 3.37 3.34 -10.80
C CYS A 109 3.59 3.49 -12.32
N GLU A 110 2.54 3.43 -13.12
CA GLU A 110 2.65 3.46 -14.59
C GLU A 110 2.97 4.86 -15.14
N ARG A 111 3.99 4.95 -16.00
CA ARG A 111 4.44 6.21 -16.62
C ARG A 111 3.32 6.93 -17.39
N LYS A 112 2.54 6.19 -18.19
CA LYS A 112 1.44 6.76 -18.99
C LYS A 112 0.30 7.28 -18.10
N ALA A 113 -0.12 6.49 -17.11
CA ALA A 113 -1.15 6.90 -16.16
C ALA A 113 -0.70 8.13 -15.35
N ARG A 114 0.58 8.20 -14.95
CA ARG A 114 1.14 9.36 -14.24
C ARG A 114 1.11 10.62 -15.08
N HIS A 115 1.42 10.50 -16.37
CA HIS A 115 1.37 11.64 -17.29
C HIS A 115 -0.07 12.15 -17.50
N LEU A 116 -1.05 11.25 -17.62
CA LEU A 116 -2.47 11.63 -17.69
C LEU A 116 -2.95 12.31 -16.39
N TYR A 117 -2.49 11.81 -15.24
CA TYR A 117 -2.82 12.39 -13.93
C TYR A 117 -2.25 13.81 -13.82
N TYR A 118 -0.98 13.98 -14.18
CA TYR A 118 -0.32 15.29 -14.26
C TYR A 118 -1.07 16.24 -15.21
N SER A 119 -1.51 15.76 -16.38
CA SER A 119 -2.23 16.56 -17.36
C SER A 119 -3.57 17.09 -16.83
N ASP A 120 -4.36 16.23 -16.15
CA ASP A 120 -5.64 16.65 -15.52
C ASP A 120 -5.39 17.72 -14.45
N LEU A 121 -4.38 17.49 -13.60
CA LEU A 121 -4.05 18.39 -12.50
C LEU A 121 -3.55 19.74 -13.01
N ARG A 122 -2.74 19.76 -14.06
CA ARG A 122 -2.31 20.99 -14.73
C ARG A 122 -3.49 21.79 -15.28
N GLU A 123 -4.46 21.12 -15.89
CA GLU A 123 -5.69 21.76 -16.37
C GLU A 123 -6.47 22.44 -15.22
N ARG A 124 -6.42 21.85 -14.02
CA ARG A 124 -7.05 22.41 -12.80
C ARG A 124 -6.26 23.57 -12.22
N VAL A 125 -4.93 23.47 -12.17
CA VAL A 125 -4.06 24.58 -11.75
C VAL A 125 -4.31 25.81 -12.60
N LEU A 126 -4.46 25.67 -13.93
CA LEU A 126 -4.76 26.80 -14.82
C LEU A 126 -6.13 27.45 -14.56
N ARG A 127 -7.06 26.75 -13.89
CA ARG A 127 -8.38 27.25 -13.48
C ARG A 127 -8.44 27.67 -12.01
N SER A 128 -7.37 27.45 -11.25
CA SER A 128 -7.30 27.77 -9.82
C SER A 128 -7.25 29.28 -9.58
N GLU A 129 -7.87 29.71 -8.49
CA GLU A 129 -8.03 31.11 -8.08
C GLU A 129 -7.42 31.39 -6.69
N CYS A 130 -6.46 30.58 -6.21
CA CYS A 130 -5.71 30.81 -4.96
C CYS A 130 -4.73 32.00 -5.05
N ARG A 131 -5.27 33.22 -5.16
CA ARG A 131 -4.50 34.47 -5.38
C ARG A 131 -3.46 34.80 -4.31
N GLN A 132 -3.55 34.19 -3.14
CA GLN A 132 -2.63 34.39 -2.02
C GLN A 132 -1.31 33.62 -2.18
N GLN A 133 -1.27 32.61 -3.05
CA GLN A 133 -0.12 31.71 -3.22
C GLN A 133 0.55 31.88 -4.59
N GLU A 134 0.76 33.13 -5.01
CA GLU A 134 1.29 33.44 -6.35
C GLU A 134 2.62 32.75 -6.66
N GLU A 135 3.52 32.69 -5.68
CA GLU A 135 4.85 32.05 -5.79
C GLU A 135 4.76 30.57 -6.20
N VAL A 136 3.77 29.85 -5.65
CA VAL A 136 3.54 28.43 -5.94
C VAL A 136 3.22 28.23 -7.43
N TYR A 137 2.53 29.17 -8.08
CA TYR A 137 2.23 29.05 -9.51
C TYR A 137 3.47 29.24 -10.40
N PHE A 138 4.43 30.06 -9.99
CA PHE A 138 5.72 30.16 -10.70
C PHE A 138 6.52 28.87 -10.58
N GLN A 139 6.54 28.27 -9.38
CA GLN A 139 7.16 26.98 -9.16
C GLN A 139 6.47 25.87 -9.97
N LEU A 140 5.14 25.82 -9.98
CA LEU A 140 4.35 24.89 -10.79
C LEU A 140 4.59 25.09 -12.29
N ALA A 141 4.69 26.33 -12.75
CA ALA A 141 5.03 26.62 -14.15
C ALA A 141 6.44 26.11 -14.49
N GLY A 142 7.43 26.29 -13.62
CA GLY A 142 8.77 25.73 -13.77
C GLY A 142 8.75 24.20 -13.89
N TYR A 143 8.08 23.51 -12.96
CA TYR A 143 7.95 22.05 -13.02
C TYR A 143 7.20 21.57 -14.26
N ALA A 144 6.18 22.29 -14.71
CA ALA A 144 5.44 21.94 -15.91
C ALA A 144 6.27 22.14 -17.18
N LEU A 145 7.07 23.21 -17.25
CA LEU A 145 8.02 23.43 -18.35
C LEU A 145 9.06 22.30 -18.40
N GLN A 146 9.66 21.95 -17.25
CA GLN A 146 10.64 20.86 -17.16
C GLN A 146 10.01 19.49 -17.50
N ALA A 147 8.76 19.25 -17.09
CA ALA A 147 8.04 18.02 -17.38
C ALA A 147 7.68 17.86 -18.86
N ASP A 148 7.28 18.95 -19.52
CA ASP A 148 6.80 18.95 -20.90
C ASP A 148 7.96 19.07 -21.91
N LEU A 149 9.01 19.84 -21.59
CA LEU A 149 10.08 20.23 -22.51
C LEU A 149 11.46 19.62 -22.17
N GLY A 150 11.65 19.10 -20.96
CA GLY A 150 12.97 18.72 -20.46
C GLY A 150 13.78 19.96 -20.04
N ASP A 151 15.11 19.89 -20.06
CA ASP A 151 15.96 21.00 -19.66
C ASP A 151 15.75 22.25 -20.52
N HIS A 152 15.92 23.42 -19.90
CA HIS A 152 15.78 24.71 -20.57
C HIS A 152 16.60 24.77 -21.88
N PRO A 153 15.98 25.11 -23.03
CA PRO A 153 16.69 25.14 -24.29
C PRO A 153 17.80 26.20 -24.27
N MET A 154 19.02 25.79 -24.62
CA MET A 154 20.13 26.73 -24.78
C MET A 154 19.83 27.71 -25.92
N PRO A 155 20.03 29.02 -25.73
CA PRO A 155 19.84 29.98 -26.80
C PRO A 155 20.82 29.66 -27.94
N SER A 156 20.29 29.23 -29.08
CA SER A 156 21.05 29.09 -30.31
C SER A 156 21.03 30.41 -31.08
N GLU A 157 22.17 30.81 -31.64
CA GLU A 157 22.39 32.14 -32.23
C GLU A 157 21.50 32.44 -33.46
N ASP A 158 20.77 31.43 -33.98
CA ASP A 158 20.00 31.49 -35.24
C ASP A 158 18.47 31.41 -35.08
N MET A 159 17.91 31.35 -33.87
CA MET A 159 16.46 31.25 -33.67
C MET A 159 15.80 32.63 -33.49
N GLU A 160 14.77 32.91 -34.31
CA GLU A 160 13.85 34.05 -34.12
C GLU A 160 13.39 34.17 -32.67
N VAL A 161 13.17 35.41 -32.21
CA VAL A 161 12.75 35.82 -30.85
C VAL A 161 11.29 35.40 -30.56
N THR A 162 10.94 34.16 -30.87
CA THR A 162 9.67 33.56 -30.46
C THR A 162 9.87 32.92 -29.10
N PRO A 163 9.07 33.28 -28.08
CA PRO A 163 9.18 32.63 -26.78
C PRO A 163 8.94 31.12 -26.93
N TYR A 164 9.85 30.31 -26.40
CA TYR A 164 9.80 28.85 -26.54
C TYR A 164 8.62 28.19 -25.80
N PHE A 165 7.85 28.96 -25.02
CA PHE A 165 6.65 28.48 -24.33
C PHE A 165 5.52 29.51 -24.37
N GLY A 166 4.27 29.02 -24.37
CA GLY A 166 3.07 29.85 -24.31
C GLY A 166 2.64 30.17 -22.88
N THR A 167 2.64 31.43 -22.47
CA THR A 167 2.29 31.83 -21.08
C THR A 167 0.90 31.33 -20.62
N LYS A 168 -0.09 31.31 -21.52
CA LYS A 168 -1.47 30.86 -21.23
C LYS A 168 -1.57 29.35 -20.97
N GLU A 169 -0.54 28.58 -21.30
CA GLU A 169 -0.50 27.12 -21.12
C GLU A 169 0.10 26.69 -19.78
N TYR A 170 0.78 27.62 -19.10
CA TYR A 170 1.50 27.37 -17.84
C TYR A 170 1.05 28.27 -16.70
N PHE A 171 0.45 29.43 -17.00
CA PHE A 171 -0.05 30.37 -15.99
C PHE A 171 -1.57 30.56 -16.06
N PRO A 172 -2.26 30.57 -14.90
CA PRO A 172 -3.68 30.92 -14.83
C PRO A 172 -3.98 32.31 -15.43
N PRO A 173 -5.18 32.53 -16.00
CA PRO A 173 -5.55 33.81 -16.61
C PRO A 173 -5.39 35.02 -15.68
N TRP A 174 -5.63 34.84 -14.38
CA TRP A 174 -5.51 35.92 -13.40
C TRP A 174 -4.05 36.33 -13.14
N ILE A 175 -3.08 35.42 -13.23
CA ILE A 175 -1.64 35.76 -13.13
C ILE A 175 -1.20 36.51 -14.37
N VAL A 176 -1.61 36.04 -15.55
CA VAL A 176 -1.34 36.72 -16.82
C VAL A 176 -1.91 38.14 -16.80
N ALA A 177 -3.12 38.33 -16.28
CA ALA A 177 -3.73 39.65 -16.12
C ALA A 177 -3.03 40.52 -15.06
N LYS A 178 -2.57 39.94 -13.95
CA LYS A 178 -1.93 40.66 -12.84
C LYS A 178 -0.50 41.12 -13.14
N ARG A 179 0.33 40.23 -13.72
CA ARG A 179 1.76 40.46 -13.95
C ARG A 179 2.09 40.90 -15.38
N GLY A 180 1.22 40.57 -16.34
CA GLY A 180 1.44 40.84 -17.76
C GLY A 180 2.36 39.84 -18.45
N LEU A 181 2.24 39.75 -19.78
CA LEU A 181 2.95 38.77 -20.60
C LEU A 181 4.48 38.94 -20.54
N ASN A 182 4.98 40.18 -20.61
CA ASN A 182 6.41 40.45 -20.62
C ASN A 182 7.12 40.00 -19.34
N TYR A 183 6.45 40.16 -18.19
CA TYR A 183 6.98 39.68 -16.91
C TYR A 183 7.11 38.16 -16.91
N LEU A 184 6.07 37.45 -17.35
CA LEU A 184 6.08 35.99 -17.38
C LEU A 184 7.11 35.43 -18.38
N LEU A 185 7.29 36.08 -19.53
CA LEU A 185 8.31 35.68 -20.50
C LEU A 185 9.74 35.97 -20.01
N CYS A 186 9.95 36.95 -19.14
CA CYS A 186 11.25 37.24 -18.54
C CYS A 186 11.58 36.32 -17.35
N HIS A 187 10.57 35.96 -16.53
CA HIS A 187 10.78 35.20 -15.29
C HIS A 187 10.53 33.69 -15.44
N GLY A 188 9.64 33.26 -16.34
CA GLY A 188 9.38 31.85 -16.63
C GLY A 188 10.63 31.06 -17.02
N PRO A 189 11.49 31.57 -17.92
CA PRO A 189 12.74 30.89 -18.26
C PRO A 189 13.71 30.77 -17.08
N LYS A 190 13.75 31.74 -16.17
CA LYS A 190 14.63 31.71 -15.00
C LYS A 190 14.27 30.57 -14.05
N VAL A 191 12.98 30.42 -13.74
CA VAL A 191 12.51 29.30 -12.90
C VAL A 191 12.68 27.94 -13.59
N HIS A 192 12.60 27.90 -14.93
CA HIS A 192 12.90 26.68 -15.68
C HIS A 192 14.40 26.33 -15.64
N GLN A 193 15.28 27.34 -15.77
CA GLN A 193 16.72 27.16 -15.71
C GLN A 193 17.22 26.68 -14.34
N GLU A 194 16.57 27.09 -13.25
CA GLU A 194 16.87 26.60 -11.89
C GLU A 194 16.64 25.08 -11.72
N LEU A 195 15.84 24.48 -12.61
CA LEU A 195 15.52 23.05 -12.58
C LEU A 195 16.42 22.23 -13.51
N TRP A 196 17.48 22.82 -14.05
CA TRP A 196 18.42 22.13 -14.96
C TRP A 196 18.94 20.81 -14.36
N GLY A 197 18.89 19.74 -15.15
CA GLY A 197 19.28 18.40 -14.77
C GLY A 197 18.20 17.62 -14.01
N MET A 198 17.04 18.22 -13.74
CA MET A 198 15.89 17.52 -13.17
C MET A 198 15.23 16.63 -14.23
N SER A 199 15.02 15.36 -13.92
CA SER A 199 14.31 14.47 -14.85
C SER A 199 12.86 14.90 -15.05
N THR A 200 12.32 14.71 -16.25
CA THR A 200 10.88 14.95 -16.56
C THR A 200 9.96 14.20 -15.59
N ARG A 201 10.39 13.01 -15.14
CA ARG A 201 9.69 12.20 -14.15
C ARG A 201 9.60 12.91 -12.81
N ASP A 202 10.71 13.41 -12.30
CA ASP A 202 10.75 14.02 -10.97
C ASP A 202 10.07 15.40 -10.99
N ALA A 203 10.17 16.13 -12.09
CA ALA A 203 9.40 17.36 -12.33
C ALA A 203 7.88 17.09 -12.27
N MET A 204 7.37 16.04 -12.93
CA MET A 204 5.95 15.64 -12.81
C MET A 204 5.57 15.26 -11.37
N LEU A 205 6.45 14.55 -10.64
CA LEU A 205 6.18 14.14 -9.26
C LEU A 205 6.10 15.36 -8.31
N LEU A 206 7.02 16.31 -8.46
CA LEU A 206 7.02 17.56 -7.71
C LEU A 206 5.84 18.46 -8.08
N PHE A 207 5.48 18.53 -9.36
CA PHE A 207 4.28 19.23 -9.81
C PHE A 207 3.04 18.68 -9.11
N ILE A 208 2.85 17.36 -9.09
CA ILE A 208 1.71 16.72 -8.42
C ILE A 208 1.70 17.06 -6.93
N LYS A 209 2.85 16.96 -6.26
CA LYS A 209 2.99 17.25 -4.84
C LYS A 209 2.62 18.69 -4.50
N GLU A 210 3.15 19.67 -5.25
CA GLU A 210 2.88 21.09 -5.00
C GLU A 210 1.46 21.50 -5.41
N ALA A 211 0.93 20.98 -6.52
CA ALA A 211 -0.43 21.30 -6.95
C ALA A 211 -1.48 20.79 -5.95
N CYS A 212 -1.20 19.67 -5.26
CA CYS A 212 -2.03 19.16 -4.17
C CYS A 212 -2.00 20.01 -2.89
N ARG A 213 -1.15 21.04 -2.80
CA ARG A 213 -1.13 22.00 -1.67
C ARG A 213 -2.07 23.19 -1.88
N LEU A 214 -2.52 23.43 -3.12
CA LEU A 214 -3.50 24.47 -3.43
C LEU A 214 -4.89 24.03 -2.94
N GLU A 215 -5.63 24.93 -2.31
CA GLU A 215 -6.89 24.59 -1.63
C GLU A 215 -8.03 24.23 -2.60
N ASP A 216 -8.00 24.72 -3.83
CA ASP A 216 -9.09 24.57 -4.82
C ASP A 216 -8.78 23.58 -5.96
N VAL A 217 -7.55 23.04 -6.01
CA VAL A 217 -7.09 22.16 -7.10
C VAL A 217 -7.50 20.70 -6.88
N PRO A 218 -7.11 20.01 -5.78
CA PRO A 218 -7.46 18.62 -5.55
C PRO A 218 -8.85 18.50 -4.91
N VAL A 219 -9.83 19.27 -5.41
CA VAL A 219 -11.19 19.33 -4.88
C VAL A 219 -12.21 19.06 -5.98
N THR A 220 -13.15 18.17 -5.69
CA THR A 220 -14.34 17.94 -6.53
C THR A 220 -15.55 18.58 -5.86
N PHE A 221 -16.14 19.59 -6.52
CA PHE A 221 -17.28 20.31 -5.99
C PHE A 221 -18.62 19.70 -6.45
N TYR A 222 -19.53 19.52 -5.51
CA TYR A 222 -20.91 19.10 -5.72
C TYR A 222 -21.87 20.19 -5.25
N LYS A 223 -22.78 20.63 -6.12
CA LYS A 223 -23.86 21.54 -5.71
C LYS A 223 -24.94 20.80 -4.93
N LEU A 224 -25.33 21.37 -3.80
CA LEU A 224 -26.33 20.87 -2.88
C LEU A 224 -27.40 21.94 -2.59
N GLN A 225 -28.62 21.48 -2.32
CA GLN A 225 -29.75 22.32 -1.94
C GLN A 225 -29.93 22.25 -0.42
N LYS A 226 -30.09 23.40 0.25
CA LYS A 226 -30.41 23.46 1.68
C LYS A 226 -31.88 23.11 1.94
N ASP A 227 -32.76 23.54 1.04
CA ASP A 227 -34.20 23.29 1.13
C ASP A 227 -34.68 22.34 0.03
N LYS A 228 -35.64 21.47 0.38
CA LYS A 228 -36.23 20.47 -0.52
C LYS A 228 -36.90 21.08 -1.77
N LYS A 229 -37.30 22.36 -1.71
CA LYS A 229 -37.97 23.11 -2.79
C LYS A 229 -37.06 24.10 -3.51
N ALA A 230 -35.80 24.25 -3.10
CA ALA A 230 -34.89 25.21 -3.72
C ALA A 230 -34.46 24.72 -5.11
N GLU A 231 -34.72 25.51 -6.15
CA GLU A 231 -34.33 25.14 -7.53
C GLU A 231 -32.82 25.32 -7.79
N ARG A 232 -32.16 26.24 -7.07
CA ARG A 232 -30.71 26.46 -7.15
C ARG A 232 -30.02 25.91 -5.90
N GLY A 233 -28.91 25.20 -6.10
CA GLY A 233 -28.07 24.75 -5.00
C GLY A 233 -27.47 25.96 -4.28
N THR A 234 -27.78 26.12 -3.00
CA THR A 234 -27.31 27.23 -2.16
C THR A 234 -26.07 26.86 -1.35
N ALA A 235 -25.68 25.59 -1.39
CA ALA A 235 -24.51 25.03 -0.71
C ALA A 235 -23.68 24.21 -1.70
N MET A 236 -22.39 24.08 -1.43
CA MET A 236 -21.50 23.20 -2.19
C MET A 236 -20.71 22.31 -1.25
N LEU A 237 -20.56 21.05 -1.63
CA LEU A 237 -19.70 20.10 -0.95
C LEU A 237 -18.43 19.93 -1.78
N GLY A 238 -17.28 20.34 -1.24
CA GLY A 238 -15.97 20.03 -1.78
C GLY A 238 -15.48 18.70 -1.20
N LEU A 239 -15.22 17.73 -2.05
CA LEU A 239 -14.53 16.50 -1.69
C LEU A 239 -13.02 16.72 -1.89
N THR A 240 -12.24 16.62 -0.81
CA THR A 240 -10.79 16.91 -0.81
C THR A 240 -9.98 15.64 -0.54
N LEU A 241 -8.64 15.74 -0.67
CA LEU A 241 -7.69 14.71 -0.28
C LEU A 241 -7.80 14.26 1.19
N ARG A 242 -8.18 15.19 2.07
CA ARG A 242 -8.13 15.01 3.53
C ARG A 242 -9.50 14.87 4.17
N GLY A 243 -10.59 15.05 3.41
CA GLY A 243 -11.94 14.99 3.95
C GLY A 243 -12.99 15.61 3.03
N MET A 244 -13.97 16.24 3.66
CA MET A 244 -15.05 16.96 3.00
C MET A 244 -15.18 18.36 3.55
N GLN A 245 -15.49 19.32 2.69
CA GLN A 245 -15.68 20.72 3.04
C GLN A 245 -17.05 21.17 2.56
N VAL A 246 -17.81 21.86 3.40
CA VAL A 246 -19.12 22.41 3.04
C VAL A 246 -19.00 23.92 2.94
N TYR A 247 -19.36 24.44 1.77
CA TYR A 247 -19.36 25.86 1.44
C TYR A 247 -20.78 26.37 1.29
N GLN A 248 -20.97 27.64 1.65
CA GLN A 248 -22.15 28.41 1.29
C GLN A 248 -21.78 29.40 0.20
N GLU A 249 -22.64 29.51 -0.81
CA GLU A 249 -22.49 30.53 -1.84
C GLU A 249 -23.23 31.79 -1.39
N VAL A 250 -22.48 32.85 -1.08
CA VAL A 250 -23.01 34.16 -0.68
C VAL A 250 -22.41 35.20 -1.60
N ASN A 251 -23.24 35.97 -2.32
CA ASN A 251 -22.79 37.00 -3.28
C ASN A 251 -21.81 36.47 -4.36
N ASN A 252 -22.03 35.24 -4.86
CA ASN A 252 -21.13 34.53 -5.79
C ASN A 252 -19.71 34.27 -5.23
N MET A 253 -19.52 34.40 -3.92
CA MET A 253 -18.30 34.00 -3.23
C MET A 253 -18.54 32.71 -2.45
N ARG A 254 -17.54 31.82 -2.46
CA ARG A 254 -17.55 30.57 -1.71
C ARG A 254 -17.05 30.84 -0.30
N GLN A 255 -17.92 30.68 0.68
CA GLN A 255 -17.55 30.78 2.08
C GLN A 255 -17.54 29.38 2.70
N LEU A 256 -16.40 28.95 3.23
CA LEU A 256 -16.29 27.68 3.96
C LEU A 256 -17.12 27.77 5.25
N LEU A 257 -18.10 26.88 5.40
CA LEU A 257 -18.92 26.76 6.61
C LEU A 257 -18.41 25.68 7.55
N TYR A 258 -18.04 24.52 7.00
CA TYR A 258 -17.63 23.37 7.78
C TYR A 258 -16.49 22.63 7.08
N ASP A 259 -15.54 22.15 7.86
CA ASP A 259 -14.45 21.29 7.42
C ASP A 259 -14.53 19.96 8.19
N PHE A 260 -14.59 18.85 7.46
CA PHE A 260 -14.74 17.50 7.99
C PHE A 260 -13.57 16.64 7.52
N PRO A 261 -12.45 16.61 8.27
CA PRO A 261 -11.36 15.68 8.03
C PRO A 261 -11.89 14.24 8.06
N TRP A 262 -11.32 13.34 7.24
CA TRP A 262 -11.74 11.93 7.19
C TRP A 262 -11.73 11.26 8.56
N SER A 263 -10.82 11.63 9.46
CA SER A 263 -10.76 11.14 10.83
C SER A 263 -11.97 11.51 11.70
N ASN A 264 -12.73 12.53 11.32
CA ASN A 264 -13.82 13.12 12.10
C ASN A 264 -15.19 12.96 11.41
N VAL A 265 -15.24 12.18 10.32
CA VAL A 265 -16.49 11.87 9.62
C VAL A 265 -17.18 10.73 10.37
N GLY A 266 -18.23 11.06 11.13
CA GLY A 266 -19.01 10.07 11.90
C GLY A 266 -19.88 9.20 11.00
N ARG A 267 -21.06 9.71 10.61
CA ARG A 267 -22.01 8.96 9.76
C ARG A 267 -22.53 9.81 8.62
N LEU A 268 -22.48 9.25 7.41
CA LEU A 268 -23.10 9.82 6.21
C LEU A 268 -24.35 9.01 5.87
N THR A 269 -25.51 9.66 5.78
CA THR A 269 -26.78 8.98 5.52
C THR A 269 -27.44 9.57 4.29
N PHE A 270 -27.86 8.70 3.37
CA PHE A 270 -28.61 9.08 2.17
C PHE A 270 -29.99 8.45 2.18
N LEU A 271 -31.03 9.28 2.18
CA LEU A 271 -32.42 8.87 2.13
C LEU A 271 -33.08 9.45 0.88
N GLY A 272 -33.01 8.68 -0.22
CA GLY A 272 -33.47 9.14 -1.52
C GLY A 272 -32.68 10.36 -1.99
N LYS A 273 -33.30 11.55 -1.95
CA LYS A 273 -32.66 12.82 -2.34
C LYS A 273 -32.02 13.56 -1.17
N LYS A 274 -32.27 13.12 0.06
CA LYS A 274 -31.78 13.73 1.31
C LYS A 274 -30.39 13.18 1.62
N PHE A 275 -29.47 14.05 1.96
CA PHE A 275 -28.10 13.77 2.38
C PHE A 275 -27.91 14.36 3.77
N GLU A 276 -27.53 13.53 4.73
CA GLU A 276 -27.29 13.93 6.12
C GLU A 276 -25.84 13.66 6.49
N ILE A 277 -25.20 14.65 7.11
CA ILE A 277 -23.86 14.55 7.68
C ILE A 277 -24.00 14.62 9.19
N GLN A 278 -23.60 13.54 9.86
CA GLN A 278 -23.46 13.47 11.31
C GLN A 278 -21.97 13.53 11.68
N PRO A 279 -21.48 14.65 12.24
CA PRO A 279 -20.11 14.75 12.72
C PRO A 279 -19.85 13.80 13.89
N ASP A 280 -18.62 13.29 13.98
CA ASP A 280 -18.23 12.40 15.07
C ASP A 280 -18.21 13.12 16.44
N GLY A 281 -18.58 12.41 17.51
CA GLY A 281 -18.54 12.92 18.89
C GLY A 281 -19.61 13.96 19.31
N LEU A 282 -20.57 14.32 18.45
CA LEU A 282 -21.66 15.25 18.78
C LEU A 282 -23.04 14.56 18.84
N PRO A 283 -23.96 14.98 19.74
CA PRO A 283 -25.31 14.40 19.81
C PRO A 283 -26.10 14.64 18.51
N SER A 284 -26.98 13.68 18.14
CA SER A 284 -27.78 13.64 16.90
C SER A 284 -28.64 14.89 16.59
N ALA A 285 -28.72 15.85 17.52
CA ALA A 285 -29.46 17.10 17.36
C ALA A 285 -28.78 18.14 16.44
N ARG A 286 -27.57 17.87 15.91
CA ARG A 286 -26.83 18.77 14.99
C ARG A 286 -26.54 18.15 13.61
N ASN A 287 -27.39 17.26 13.12
CA ASN A 287 -27.24 16.73 11.76
C ASN A 287 -27.34 17.84 10.73
N LEU A 288 -26.37 17.91 9.82
CA LEU A 288 -26.45 18.81 8.67
C LEU A 288 -27.22 18.11 7.57
N VAL A 289 -28.34 18.70 7.15
CA VAL A 289 -29.23 18.12 6.14
C VAL A 289 -29.16 18.94 4.86
N TYR A 290 -28.87 18.25 3.76
CA TYR A 290 -28.81 18.79 2.41
C TYR A 290 -29.59 17.90 1.44
N TYR A 291 -29.81 18.39 0.22
CA TYR A 291 -30.49 17.65 -0.84
C TYR A 291 -29.69 17.73 -2.15
N THR A 292 -29.58 16.60 -2.85
CA THR A 292 -28.85 16.49 -4.12
C THR A 292 -29.74 16.71 -5.36
N GLY A 293 -31.04 16.96 -5.14
CA GLY A 293 -32.05 17.12 -6.20
C GLY A 293 -32.55 15.81 -6.85
N SER A 294 -31.75 14.73 -6.84
CA SER A 294 -32.14 13.42 -7.39
C SER A 294 -31.51 12.25 -6.63
N SER A 295 -32.23 11.14 -6.49
CA SER A 295 -31.71 9.92 -5.85
C SER A 295 -30.50 9.35 -6.59
N PHE A 296 -30.45 9.56 -7.90
CA PHE A 296 -29.32 9.22 -8.73
C PHE A 296 -28.04 10.01 -8.34
N ARG A 297 -28.14 11.34 -8.19
CA ARG A 297 -27.01 12.17 -7.72
C ARG A 297 -26.62 11.82 -6.28
N SER A 298 -27.58 11.49 -5.42
CA SER A 298 -27.32 11.00 -4.06
C SER A 298 -26.48 9.73 -4.04
N ARG A 299 -26.89 8.69 -4.79
CA ARG A 299 -26.15 7.41 -4.85
C ARG A 299 -24.73 7.65 -5.36
N HIS A 300 -24.59 8.42 -6.42
CA HIS A 300 -23.30 8.75 -6.99
C HIS A 300 -22.40 9.48 -5.99
N LEU A 301 -22.93 10.49 -5.30
CA LEU A 301 -22.18 11.22 -4.28
C LEU A 301 -21.75 10.30 -3.14
N LEU A 302 -22.66 9.46 -2.62
CA LEU A 302 -22.34 8.50 -1.58
C LEU A 302 -21.20 7.57 -2.00
N LEU A 303 -21.29 6.97 -3.19
CA LEU A 303 -20.27 6.07 -3.73
C LEU A 303 -18.92 6.76 -3.81
N HIS A 304 -18.86 7.99 -4.33
CA HIS A 304 -17.62 8.73 -4.42
C HIS A 304 -17.06 9.04 -3.02
N LEU A 305 -17.88 9.53 -2.08
CA LEU A 305 -17.45 9.79 -0.70
C LEU A 305 -16.92 8.54 0.00
N SER A 306 -17.63 7.40 -0.11
CA SER A 306 -17.21 6.15 0.51
C SER A 306 -15.93 5.61 -0.10
N SER A 307 -15.80 5.64 -1.44
CA SER A 307 -14.62 5.14 -2.13
C SER A 307 -13.40 6.03 -1.87
N SER A 308 -13.59 7.36 -1.82
CA SER A 308 -12.53 8.30 -1.43
C SER A 308 -12.07 8.08 0.02
N HIS A 309 -12.99 7.86 0.95
CA HIS A 309 -12.64 7.57 2.33
C HIS A 309 -11.87 6.25 2.46
N ARG A 310 -12.34 5.19 1.79
CA ARG A 310 -11.66 3.89 1.76
C ARG A 310 -10.26 4.00 1.16
N LEU A 311 -10.12 4.71 0.05
CA LEU A 311 -8.83 4.96 -0.58
C LEU A 311 -7.90 5.78 0.32
N TYR A 312 -8.43 6.81 1.00
CA TYR A 312 -7.65 7.59 1.96
C TYR A 312 -7.05 6.70 3.05
N LEU A 313 -7.85 5.77 3.61
CA LEU A 313 -7.40 4.82 4.63
C LEU A 313 -6.36 3.83 4.06
N SER A 314 -6.61 3.28 2.87
CA SER A 314 -5.70 2.30 2.25
C SER A 314 -4.35 2.89 1.88
N LEU A 315 -4.29 4.19 1.55
CA LEU A 315 -3.06 4.87 1.18
C LEU A 315 -2.20 5.32 2.39
N GLN A 316 -2.76 5.39 3.60
CA GLN A 316 -2.02 5.90 4.78
C GLN A 316 -0.68 5.17 5.05
N PRO A 317 -0.61 3.82 5.01
CA PRO A 317 0.64 3.11 5.27
C PRO A 317 1.71 3.40 4.22
N ALA A 318 1.31 3.47 2.95
CA ALA A 318 2.22 3.77 1.84
C ALA A 318 2.73 5.22 1.91
N LEU A 319 1.84 6.19 2.17
CA LEU A 319 2.23 7.59 2.34
C LEU A 319 3.18 7.79 3.53
N LYS A 320 2.96 7.09 4.64
CA LYS A 320 3.87 7.14 5.80
C LYS A 320 5.28 6.64 5.43
N ARG A 321 5.37 5.52 4.69
CA ARG A 321 6.66 4.99 4.19
C ARG A 321 7.35 5.99 3.25
N ILE A 322 6.62 6.58 2.31
CA ILE A 322 7.19 7.55 1.37
C ILE A 322 7.74 8.79 2.10
N ARG A 323 7.01 9.31 3.10
CA ARG A 323 7.49 10.46 3.89
C ARG A 323 8.78 10.14 4.64
N GLN A 324 8.88 8.95 5.25
CA GLN A 324 10.10 8.51 5.92
C GLN A 324 11.30 8.38 4.96
N LEU A 325 11.06 7.90 3.74
CA LEU A 325 12.10 7.82 2.72
C LEU A 325 12.56 9.22 2.28
N GLU A 326 11.62 10.14 2.02
CA GLU A 326 11.94 11.52 1.66
C GLU A 326 12.73 12.24 2.76
N GLU A 327 12.39 12.03 4.03
CA GLU A 327 13.15 12.54 5.18
C GLU A 327 14.58 11.97 5.22
N SER A 328 14.73 10.65 5.04
CA SER A 328 16.06 10.03 5.01
C SER A 328 16.93 10.47 3.82
N GLU A 329 16.32 10.69 2.65
CA GLU A 329 17.01 11.23 1.47
C GLU A 329 17.45 12.68 1.72
N ALA A 330 16.61 13.49 2.38
CA ALA A 330 16.95 14.87 2.73
C ALA A 330 18.11 14.93 3.73
N ASP A 331 18.08 14.09 4.77
CA ASP A 331 19.16 14.00 5.76
C ASP A 331 20.49 13.56 5.11
N ALA A 332 20.45 12.57 4.21
CA ALA A 332 21.63 12.12 3.46
C ALA A 332 22.24 13.24 2.61
N ARG A 333 21.42 14.06 1.96
CA ARG A 333 21.89 15.23 1.18
C ARG A 333 22.51 16.29 2.08
N GLN A 334 21.94 16.56 3.26
CA GLN A 334 22.50 17.55 4.20
C GLN A 334 23.86 17.10 4.79
N HIS A 335 24.02 15.80 5.06
CA HIS A 335 25.28 15.25 5.57
C HIS A 335 26.35 15.09 4.47
N GLY A 336 25.96 14.82 3.23
CA GLY A 336 26.86 14.80 2.08
C GLY A 336 27.47 16.17 1.76
N VAL A 337 26.65 17.23 1.77
CA VAL A 337 27.10 18.61 1.52
C VAL A 337 28.00 19.14 2.65
N SER A 338 27.74 18.79 3.92
CA SER A 338 28.64 19.15 5.03
C SER A 338 30.04 18.53 4.90
N THR A 339 30.15 17.31 4.35
CA THR A 339 31.44 16.61 4.23
C THR A 339 32.33 17.23 3.15
N GLU A 340 31.73 17.72 2.06
CA GLU A 340 32.47 18.42 0.99
C GLU A 340 32.94 19.82 1.43
N MET A 341 32.13 20.56 2.17
CA MET A 341 32.51 21.89 2.70
C MET A 341 33.62 21.81 3.76
N THR A 342 33.70 20.73 4.55
CA THR A 342 34.82 20.51 5.49
C THR A 342 36.12 20.07 4.81
N SER A 343 36.05 19.55 3.59
CA SER A 343 37.25 19.11 2.84
C SER A 343 37.95 20.24 2.08
N ALA A 344 37.27 21.38 1.89
CA ALA A 344 37.83 22.55 1.22
C ALA A 344 38.62 23.50 2.15
N GLU A 345 38.49 23.38 3.48
CA GLU A 345 39.22 24.21 4.45
C GLU A 345 40.53 23.56 4.98
N GLU A 346 40.78 22.28 4.72
CA GLU A 346 42.03 21.60 5.11
C GLU A 346 43.10 21.61 4.00
N THR A 347 43.41 22.78 3.45
CA THR A 347 44.69 23.02 2.77
C THR A 347 45.37 24.28 3.30
N GLY A 348 45.65 24.28 4.60
CA GLY A 348 46.45 25.32 5.22
C GLY A 348 47.00 24.86 6.57
N GLN A 349 48.33 24.72 6.64
CA GLN A 349 49.14 24.66 7.86
C GLN A 349 49.31 23.29 8.53
N ARG A 350 50.39 22.61 8.13
CA ARG A 350 51.18 21.75 9.02
C ARG A 350 52.08 22.64 9.87
N HIS A 351 52.15 22.43 11.19
CA HIS A 351 53.40 22.22 11.93
C HIS A 351 53.19 21.84 13.41
N ALA A 352 53.74 20.67 13.75
CA ALA A 352 54.40 20.25 14.99
C ALA A 352 53.83 20.61 16.39
N GLY A 353 53.59 19.58 17.21
CA GLY A 353 53.58 19.73 18.66
C GLY A 353 53.05 18.50 19.42
N LYS A 354 53.90 17.90 20.25
CA LYS A 354 53.64 16.71 21.08
C LYS A 354 52.70 17.01 22.28
N SER A 355 52.20 15.90 22.84
CA SER A 355 52.04 15.59 24.28
C SER A 355 50.65 15.65 24.94
N SER A 356 50.29 14.47 25.48
CA SER A 356 49.64 14.15 26.77
C SER A 356 48.70 15.15 27.46
N GLY A 357 47.59 14.63 27.96
CA GLY A 357 46.97 15.17 29.17
C GLY A 357 45.45 15.03 29.21
N SER A 358 44.99 14.09 30.02
CA SER A 358 43.65 14.01 30.61
C SER A 358 43.11 15.34 31.13
N ALA A 359 41.83 15.65 30.89
CA ALA A 359 40.94 16.17 31.93
C ALA A 359 39.48 16.20 31.45
N SER A 360 38.64 15.64 32.32
CA SER A 360 37.21 15.87 32.51
C SER A 360 36.76 17.33 32.39
N SER A 361 35.55 17.54 31.89
CA SER A 361 34.67 18.61 32.38
C SER A 361 33.20 18.20 32.27
N SER A 362 32.62 17.97 33.44
CA SER A 362 31.20 17.79 33.72
C SER A 362 30.42 19.12 33.60
N ARG A 363 29.08 18.98 33.57
CA ARG A 363 27.98 19.92 33.96
C ARG A 363 26.96 20.03 32.81
N THR A 364 25.63 19.98 32.99
CA THR A 364 24.75 20.10 34.17
C THR A 364 23.33 19.68 33.72
N SER A 365 22.72 18.72 34.41
CA SER A 365 21.50 18.88 35.23
C SER A 365 20.22 19.38 34.53
N GLY A 366 19.18 18.56 34.57
CA GLY A 366 17.79 18.95 34.35
C GLY A 366 16.85 17.80 34.73
N PHE A 367 16.35 17.86 35.95
CA PHE A 367 15.28 17.03 36.52
C PHE A 367 14.00 17.07 35.64
N ASP A 368 13.30 15.95 35.50
CA ASP A 368 12.09 15.75 36.30
C ASP A 368 11.68 14.28 36.41
N THR A 369 11.46 13.90 37.65
CA THR A 369 11.03 12.61 38.20
C THR A 369 9.51 12.50 38.20
N GLY A 370 8.96 11.28 38.12
CA GLY A 370 7.63 11.06 38.69
C GLY A 370 6.83 9.85 38.20
N SER A 371 7.32 8.67 38.50
CA SER A 371 6.62 7.38 38.41
C SER A 371 5.26 7.34 39.12
N LYS A 372 4.33 6.50 38.64
CA LYS A 372 3.97 5.18 39.24
C LYS A 372 2.46 4.87 39.28
N ALA A 373 2.15 3.73 38.66
CA ALA A 373 1.08 2.75 38.85
C ALA A 373 0.05 2.91 40.00
N ARG A 374 -1.19 2.46 39.78
CA ARG A 374 -1.68 1.12 40.20
C ARG A 374 -3.13 0.81 39.78
N ILE A 375 -3.28 -0.50 39.56
CA ILE A 375 -4.43 -1.42 39.47
C ILE A 375 -5.54 -1.14 40.52
N ASP A 376 -6.82 -1.25 40.13
CA ASP A 376 -7.73 -2.26 40.67
C ASP A 376 -9.03 -2.42 39.84
N ASP A 377 -9.53 -3.64 39.96
CA ASP A 377 -10.64 -4.36 39.34
C ASP A 377 -12.03 -3.84 39.77
N GLU A 378 -13.09 -4.19 39.03
CA GLU A 378 -14.46 -4.47 39.53
C GLU A 378 -15.41 -4.67 38.33
N GLY A 379 -16.10 -5.82 38.31
CA GLY A 379 -16.98 -6.24 37.24
C GLY A 379 -18.48 -5.93 37.45
N TRP A 380 -19.26 -6.60 36.61
CA TRP A 380 -20.66 -7.08 36.76
C TRP A 380 -21.68 -6.63 35.69
N LYS A 381 -22.10 -7.66 34.92
CA LYS A 381 -23.46 -8.10 34.55
C LYS A 381 -24.25 -7.46 33.40
N GLU A 382 -24.68 -8.37 32.52
CA GLU A 382 -25.78 -8.31 31.56
C GLU A 382 -27.14 -8.05 32.22
N GLU A 383 -28.06 -7.41 31.48
CA GLU A 383 -29.47 -7.86 31.40
C GLU A 383 -30.06 -7.61 30.00
N GLU A 384 -30.78 -8.62 29.54
CA GLU A 384 -31.62 -8.71 28.34
C GLU A 384 -32.95 -7.95 28.53
N ILE A 385 -33.40 -7.18 27.52
CA ILE A 385 -34.83 -6.91 27.30
C ILE A 385 -35.15 -7.02 25.80
N LYS A 386 -35.98 -8.00 25.45
CA LYS A 386 -36.69 -8.13 24.17
C LYS A 386 -37.74 -7.02 24.03
N ASN A 387 -37.85 -6.42 22.83
CA ASN A 387 -39.15 -6.17 22.19
C ASN A 387 -39.02 -5.87 20.69
N ASN A 388 -39.89 -6.53 19.91
CA ASN A 388 -40.10 -6.42 18.47
C ASN A 388 -40.59 -5.03 18.01
N ILE A 389 -40.16 -4.60 16.80
CA ILE A 389 -40.96 -3.98 15.72
C ILE A 389 -40.01 -3.79 14.50
N GLY A 390 -40.49 -4.09 13.28
CA GLY A 390 -39.65 -4.35 12.11
C GLY A 390 -39.30 -3.20 11.15
N SER A 391 -38.25 -3.45 10.35
CA SER A 391 -37.75 -2.80 9.11
C SER A 391 -37.12 -1.39 9.26
N PRO A 392 -36.14 -0.98 8.40
CA PRO A 392 -35.74 -1.52 7.10
C PRO A 392 -34.27 -2.01 6.99
N LYS A 393 -33.98 -2.74 5.92
CA LYS A 393 -32.67 -3.34 5.58
C LYS A 393 -31.51 -2.33 5.70
N GLU A 394 -30.63 -2.59 6.66
CA GLU A 394 -29.25 -2.13 6.66
C GLU A 394 -28.48 -2.95 5.63
N VAL A 395 -27.90 -2.30 4.62
CA VAL A 395 -26.89 -2.90 3.75
C VAL A 395 -25.57 -2.69 4.47
N LEU A 396 -25.10 -3.72 5.17
CA LEU A 396 -23.73 -3.79 5.66
C LEU A 396 -22.82 -3.87 4.44
N VAL A 397 -22.03 -2.82 4.22
CA VAL A 397 -21.06 -2.72 3.13
C VAL A 397 -19.73 -3.25 3.63
N ASP A 398 -19.63 -4.57 3.71
CA ASP A 398 -18.36 -5.29 3.80
C ASP A 398 -18.42 -6.41 2.76
N ASP A 399 -18.01 -6.09 1.54
CA ASP A 399 -17.58 -7.10 0.57
C ASP A 399 -16.05 -6.99 0.47
N PRO A 400 -15.28 -7.93 1.06
CA PRO A 400 -13.82 -7.82 1.20
C PRO A 400 -13.03 -8.15 -0.07
N ASP A 401 -13.67 -8.67 -1.12
CA ASP A 401 -12.96 -9.31 -2.24
C ASP A 401 -12.40 -8.33 -3.29
N GLU A 402 -12.91 -7.09 -3.38
CA GLU A 402 -12.37 -6.08 -4.32
C GLU A 402 -11.17 -5.29 -3.75
N MET A 403 -10.81 -5.51 -2.49
CA MET A 403 -9.89 -4.66 -1.72
C MET A 403 -8.43 -5.15 -1.71
N PHE A 404 -8.17 -6.43 -1.97
CA PHE A 404 -6.82 -7.01 -1.90
C PHE A 404 -5.90 -6.60 -3.06
N GLN A 405 -6.46 -6.18 -4.19
CA GLN A 405 -5.64 -5.87 -5.38
C GLN A 405 -4.80 -4.59 -5.24
N LEU A 406 -5.22 -3.63 -4.39
CA LEU A 406 -4.51 -2.34 -4.23
C LEU A 406 -3.42 -2.40 -3.14
N ALA A 407 -3.63 -3.19 -2.09
CA ALA A 407 -2.65 -3.41 -1.02
C ALA A 407 -1.48 -4.29 -1.52
N ASP A 408 -1.77 -5.36 -2.25
CA ASP A 408 -0.76 -6.27 -2.82
C ASP A 408 0.15 -5.55 -3.84
N LEU A 409 -0.38 -4.58 -4.60
CA LEU A 409 0.41 -3.78 -5.55
C LEU A 409 1.39 -2.81 -4.86
N LEU A 410 1.11 -2.37 -3.63
CA LEU A 410 1.94 -1.43 -2.85
C LEU A 410 2.88 -2.14 -1.86
N GLU A 411 2.69 -3.44 -1.59
CA GLU A 411 3.63 -4.26 -0.84
C GLU A 411 4.75 -4.87 -1.72
N GLY A 412 4.55 -4.96 -3.04
CA GLY A 412 5.50 -5.54 -3.99
C GLY A 412 6.58 -4.60 -4.58
N LEU A 413 6.74 -3.36 -4.08
CA LEU A 413 7.66 -2.38 -4.69
C LEU A 413 9.10 -2.53 -4.19
N SER A 414 9.89 -3.35 -4.88
CA SER A 414 11.33 -3.14 -5.02
C SER A 414 11.55 -1.92 -5.92
N VAL A 415 12.25 -0.91 -5.43
CA VAL A 415 12.67 0.25 -6.22
C VAL A 415 13.99 -0.12 -6.89
N ASP A 416 13.93 -0.54 -8.16
CA ASP A 416 15.13 -0.64 -8.99
C ASP A 416 15.66 0.77 -9.27
N ILE A 417 16.75 1.13 -8.59
CA ILE A 417 17.64 2.22 -8.97
C ILE A 417 18.80 1.57 -9.71
N SER A 418 18.71 1.47 -11.04
CA SER A 418 19.85 1.39 -11.96
C SER A 418 19.33 1.38 -13.40
N GLU A 419 19.37 2.53 -14.06
CA GLU A 419 19.51 2.61 -15.52
C GLU A 419 20.18 3.96 -15.82
N LEU A 420 21.51 3.96 -15.72
CA LEU A 420 22.33 4.98 -16.37
C LEU A 420 22.52 4.55 -17.82
N SER A 421 22.08 5.44 -18.73
CA SER A 421 22.66 5.73 -20.04
C SER A 421 23.17 4.54 -20.89
N SER A 422 22.48 4.26 -21.99
CA SER A 422 23.16 3.88 -23.22
C SER A 422 22.53 4.60 -24.41
N GLU A 423 23.12 5.73 -24.75
CA GLU A 423 23.01 6.28 -26.10
C GLU A 423 23.78 5.39 -27.08
N SER A 424 23.26 5.36 -28.29
CA SER A 424 23.67 4.57 -29.45
C SER A 424 25.14 4.71 -29.83
N CYS A 425 25.83 3.58 -30.04
CA CYS A 425 26.93 3.48 -30.99
C CYS A 425 26.99 2.07 -31.62
N SER A 426 27.24 2.04 -32.93
CA SER A 426 27.22 0.91 -33.87
C SER A 426 28.30 -0.17 -33.59
N PRO A 427 28.19 -1.39 -34.19
CA PRO A 427 29.00 -2.53 -33.80
C PRO A 427 30.31 -2.62 -34.60
N GLU A 428 31.46 -2.62 -33.92
CA GLU A 428 32.67 -3.23 -34.46
C GLU A 428 33.40 -4.05 -33.37
N ASN A 429 33.69 -5.29 -33.73
CA ASN A 429 34.38 -6.29 -32.92
C ASN A 429 35.77 -5.82 -32.45
N LYS A 430 36.09 -6.06 -31.17
CA LYS A 430 37.35 -6.68 -30.72
C LYS A 430 37.27 -7.08 -29.24
N ALA A 431 37.58 -8.34 -28.98
CA ALA A 431 37.58 -8.97 -27.67
C ALA A 431 38.77 -8.50 -26.80
N CYS A 432 38.52 -8.23 -25.53
CA CYS A 432 39.50 -8.23 -24.43
C CYS A 432 38.86 -8.87 -23.17
N PRO A 433 39.64 -9.56 -22.30
CA PRO A 433 39.10 -10.50 -21.31
C PRO A 433 38.67 -9.81 -20.00
N LEU A 434 37.41 -10.00 -19.62
CA LEU A 434 36.85 -9.70 -18.30
C LEU A 434 37.09 -10.90 -17.37
N ASN A 435 38.01 -10.81 -16.42
CA ASN A 435 38.10 -11.77 -15.30
C ASN A 435 38.73 -11.20 -14.02
N SER A 436 39.24 -9.96 -14.00
CA SER A 436 39.85 -9.36 -12.80
C SER A 436 38.81 -8.72 -11.86
N ASP A 437 37.77 -8.11 -12.42
CA ASP A 437 36.82 -7.33 -11.63
C ASP A 437 35.84 -8.21 -10.85
N GLU A 438 35.49 -9.39 -11.37
CA GLU A 438 34.63 -10.35 -10.68
C GLU A 438 35.33 -11.00 -9.46
N GLU A 439 36.62 -11.28 -9.58
CA GLU A 439 37.45 -11.84 -8.49
C GLU A 439 37.70 -10.80 -7.38
N LEU A 440 38.01 -9.54 -7.76
CA LEU A 440 38.15 -8.43 -6.82
C LEU A 440 36.85 -8.13 -6.07
N TRP A 441 35.73 -8.19 -6.78
CA TRP A 441 34.37 -8.08 -6.26
C TRP A 441 34.02 -9.19 -5.25
N LYS A 442 34.27 -10.46 -5.60
CA LYS A 442 34.07 -11.62 -4.72
C LYS A 442 34.93 -11.52 -3.46
N LEU A 443 36.17 -11.05 -3.58
CA LEU A 443 37.08 -10.85 -2.45
C LEU A 443 36.56 -9.76 -1.49
N ARG A 444 36.06 -8.64 -2.03
CA ARG A 444 35.52 -7.52 -1.24
C ARG A 444 34.25 -7.92 -0.46
N ASN A 445 33.36 -8.72 -1.05
CA ASN A 445 32.16 -9.22 -0.37
C ASN A 445 32.46 -10.25 0.73
N LYS A 446 33.48 -11.09 0.52
CA LYS A 446 33.96 -12.02 1.56
C LYS A 446 34.48 -11.27 2.79
N ASP A 447 35.10 -10.11 2.59
CA ASP A 447 35.58 -9.25 3.68
C ASP A 447 34.44 -8.49 4.40
N VAL A 448 33.36 -8.13 3.70
CA VAL A 448 32.14 -7.58 4.32
C VAL A 448 31.48 -8.59 5.26
N LEU A 449 31.35 -9.85 4.85
CA LEU A 449 30.80 -10.91 5.71
C LEU A 449 31.67 -11.22 6.93
N LYS A 450 33.00 -11.15 6.79
CA LYS A 450 33.95 -11.26 7.92
C LYS A 450 33.79 -10.13 8.93
N GLN A 451 33.35 -8.94 8.50
CA GLN A 451 33.11 -7.80 9.38
C GLN A 451 31.71 -7.85 10.02
N CYS A 452 30.71 -8.40 9.32
CA CYS A 452 29.32 -8.45 9.80
C CYS A 452 29.13 -9.38 11.00
N LEU A 453 29.73 -10.58 11.00
CA LEU A 453 29.54 -11.56 12.08
C LEU A 453 30.11 -11.09 13.44
N PRO A 454 31.33 -10.52 13.52
CA PRO A 454 31.84 -9.94 14.77
C PRO A 454 31.01 -8.74 15.25
N LEU A 455 30.48 -7.91 14.33
CA LEU A 455 29.58 -6.82 14.68
C LEU A 455 28.26 -7.34 15.26
N LEU A 456 27.67 -8.37 14.65
CA LEU A 456 26.46 -9.03 15.16
C LEU A 456 26.69 -9.70 16.52
N ALA A 457 27.86 -10.30 16.73
CA ALA A 457 28.25 -10.87 18.02
C ALA A 457 28.42 -9.78 19.10
N LYS A 458 29.02 -8.64 18.74
CA LYS A 458 29.15 -7.48 19.65
C LYS A 458 27.80 -6.89 20.03
N VAL A 459 26.92 -6.69 19.04
CA VAL A 459 25.53 -6.24 19.25
C VAL A 459 24.77 -7.22 20.14
N SER A 460 25.04 -8.51 20.00
CA SER A 460 24.44 -9.55 20.84
C SER A 460 24.91 -9.53 22.29
N THR A 461 26.17 -9.14 22.56
CA THR A 461 26.68 -8.99 23.95
C THR A 461 26.23 -7.69 24.61
N GLU A 462 25.86 -6.69 23.82
CA GLU A 462 25.36 -5.38 24.28
C GLU A 462 23.83 -5.35 24.43
N ALA A 463 23.13 -6.47 24.20
CA ALA A 463 21.68 -6.58 24.14
C ALA A 463 21.00 -6.50 25.54
N GLY A 464 21.12 -5.34 26.18
CA GLY A 464 20.24 -4.87 27.25
C GLY A 464 19.32 -3.77 26.72
N GLN A 465 18.15 -4.14 26.19
CA GLN A 465 16.94 -3.31 26.02
C GLN A 465 17.12 -1.89 25.42
N GLY A 466 17.71 -1.76 24.22
CA GLY A 466 17.74 -0.49 23.46
C GLY A 466 17.19 -0.61 22.04
N THR A 467 16.38 0.36 21.60
CA THR A 467 15.82 0.46 20.22
C THR A 467 16.91 0.45 19.15
N ARG A 468 18.05 1.08 19.46
CA ARG A 468 19.26 1.16 18.61
C ARG A 468 19.86 -0.21 18.27
N CYS A 469 19.80 -1.18 19.19
CA CYS A 469 20.33 -2.54 18.99
C CYS A 469 19.49 -3.32 17.96
N ARG A 470 18.16 -3.12 17.95
CA ARG A 470 17.27 -3.76 16.98
C ARG A 470 17.46 -3.21 15.56
N GLU A 471 17.67 -1.91 15.45
CA GLU A 471 17.94 -1.24 14.17
C GLU A 471 19.27 -1.69 13.56
N THR A 472 20.32 -1.83 14.39
CA THR A 472 21.63 -2.31 13.94
C THR A 472 21.59 -3.79 13.54
N THR A 473 20.91 -4.65 14.30
CA THR A 473 20.69 -6.06 13.89
C THR A 473 19.93 -6.15 12.57
N ALA A 474 18.85 -5.37 12.40
CA ALA A 474 18.08 -5.38 11.16
C ALA A 474 18.88 -4.86 9.96
N ALA A 475 19.68 -3.79 10.14
CA ALA A 475 20.55 -3.26 9.10
C ALA A 475 21.63 -4.28 8.69
N ALA A 476 22.27 -4.94 9.67
CA ALA A 476 23.25 -5.98 9.39
C ALA A 476 22.62 -7.20 8.69
N CYS A 477 21.42 -7.64 9.10
CA CYS A 477 20.72 -8.75 8.43
C CYS A 477 20.27 -8.40 7.00
N ARG A 478 19.89 -7.13 6.74
CA ARG A 478 19.63 -6.66 5.36
C ARG A 478 20.90 -6.68 4.51
N LEU A 479 22.03 -6.23 5.07
CA LEU A 479 23.31 -6.28 4.37
C LEU A 479 23.72 -7.73 4.06
N VAL A 480 23.55 -8.65 5.02
CA VAL A 480 23.77 -10.10 4.81
C VAL A 480 22.87 -10.63 3.70
N SER A 481 21.58 -10.27 3.69
CA SER A 481 20.63 -10.72 2.64
C SER A 481 21.02 -10.27 1.24
N VAL A 482 21.68 -9.12 1.10
CA VAL A 482 22.17 -8.59 -0.19
C VAL A 482 23.52 -9.19 -0.57
N CYS A 483 24.45 -9.33 0.37
CA CYS A 483 25.81 -9.78 0.09
C CYS A 483 25.93 -11.30 -0.10
N VAL A 484 25.09 -12.09 0.56
CA VAL A 484 25.17 -13.57 0.54
C VAL A 484 24.86 -14.19 -0.83
N PRO A 485 23.83 -13.75 -1.58
CA PRO A 485 23.59 -14.20 -2.96
C PRO A 485 24.75 -13.92 -3.94
N LEU A 486 25.69 -13.06 -3.55
CA LEU A 486 26.80 -12.59 -4.36
C LEU A 486 28.11 -13.31 -4.02
N CYS A 487 28.05 -14.28 -3.11
CA CYS A 487 29.15 -15.15 -2.69
C CYS A 487 29.00 -16.55 -3.32
N ASP A 488 30.00 -17.42 -3.16
CA ASP A 488 29.89 -18.82 -3.61
C ASP A 488 28.66 -19.52 -2.99
N ASP A 489 28.02 -20.41 -3.75
CA ASP A 489 26.80 -21.16 -3.34
C ASP A 489 26.95 -21.93 -2.02
N ALA A 490 28.18 -22.25 -1.60
CA ALA A 490 28.46 -22.92 -0.33
C ALA A 490 28.54 -21.98 0.89
N VAL A 491 28.62 -20.65 0.68
CA VAL A 491 28.74 -19.65 1.75
C VAL A 491 27.45 -19.51 2.57
N PRO A 492 26.24 -19.37 1.98
CA PRO A 492 24.99 -19.29 2.73
C PRO A 492 24.81 -20.49 3.69
N GLY A 493 25.04 -21.71 3.18
CA GLY A 493 24.97 -22.95 3.94
C GLY A 493 25.92 -23.00 5.13
N ARG A 494 27.20 -22.71 4.91
CA ARG A 494 28.21 -22.67 5.98
C ARG A 494 27.89 -21.60 7.05
N LEU A 495 27.35 -20.46 6.65
CA LEU A 495 26.92 -19.41 7.57
C LEU A 495 25.69 -19.82 8.37
N ALA A 496 24.72 -20.49 7.76
CA ALA A 496 23.57 -21.01 8.49
C ALA A 496 24.01 -22.07 9.51
N LEU A 497 24.85 -23.03 9.10
CA LEU A 497 25.37 -24.08 9.99
C LEU A 497 26.23 -23.54 11.13
N SER A 498 26.93 -22.41 10.96
CA SER A 498 27.70 -21.79 12.04
C SER A 498 26.83 -21.01 13.03
N VAL A 499 25.67 -20.49 12.59
CA VAL A 499 24.75 -19.72 13.44
C VAL A 499 23.71 -20.62 14.13
N LEU A 500 23.23 -21.68 13.48
CA LEU A 500 22.19 -22.58 14.01
C LEU A 500 22.43 -23.10 15.45
N PRO A 501 23.66 -23.48 15.87
CA PRO A 501 23.94 -23.86 17.26
C PRO A 501 23.64 -22.77 18.29
N SER A 502 23.60 -21.50 17.88
CA SER A 502 23.25 -20.37 18.74
C SER A 502 21.76 -20.31 19.08
N LEU A 503 20.90 -21.01 18.33
CA LEU A 503 19.46 -21.12 18.60
C LEU A 503 19.12 -22.17 19.67
N GLN A 504 20.05 -23.09 19.98
CA GLN A 504 19.82 -24.25 20.85
C GLN A 504 20.29 -24.03 22.30
N LEU A 505 20.63 -22.80 22.69
CA LEU A 505 21.15 -22.51 24.03
C LEU A 505 20.08 -22.68 25.12
N SER A 506 20.42 -23.45 26.15
CA SER A 506 19.69 -23.52 27.43
C SER A 506 20.12 -22.36 28.33
N GLU A 507 19.25 -21.89 29.23
CA GLU A 507 19.40 -20.65 30.03
C GLU A 507 20.71 -20.50 30.83
N GLU A 508 21.50 -21.56 31.03
CA GLU A 508 22.66 -21.55 31.92
C GLU A 508 24.03 -21.26 31.26
N GLU A 509 24.13 -21.18 29.93
CA GLU A 509 25.39 -20.84 29.25
C GLU A 509 25.36 -19.41 28.71
N ALA A 510 26.15 -18.53 29.33
CA ALA A 510 26.50 -17.25 28.71
C ALA A 510 27.14 -17.51 27.34
N PRO A 511 26.74 -16.78 26.28
CA PRO A 511 27.27 -17.02 24.94
C PRO A 511 28.79 -16.86 24.97
N GLY A 512 29.51 -17.94 24.68
CA GLY A 512 30.97 -17.90 24.56
C GLY A 512 31.42 -16.86 23.52
N PRO A 513 32.68 -16.40 23.56
CA PRO A 513 33.17 -15.36 22.67
C PRO A 513 32.93 -15.74 21.20
N GLY A 514 32.11 -14.95 20.51
CA GLY A 514 31.75 -15.14 19.10
C GLY A 514 30.40 -15.81 18.82
N ARG A 515 29.61 -16.19 19.84
CA ARG A 515 28.24 -16.71 19.64
C ARG A 515 27.17 -15.62 19.67
N LEU A 516 26.15 -15.79 18.82
CA LEU A 516 25.00 -14.89 18.74
C LEU A 516 23.95 -15.27 19.79
N GLY A 517 23.22 -14.31 20.30
CA GLY A 517 22.03 -14.53 21.13
C GLY A 517 20.88 -15.00 20.24
N VAL A 518 19.95 -15.77 20.83
CA VAL A 518 18.86 -16.44 20.10
C VAL A 518 18.06 -15.46 19.22
N GLU A 519 17.81 -14.24 19.70
CA GLU A 519 17.10 -13.21 18.92
C GLU A 519 17.87 -12.80 17.66
N VAL A 520 19.15 -12.46 17.79
CA VAL A 520 20.02 -12.06 16.67
C VAL A 520 20.25 -13.24 15.72
N ALA A 521 20.48 -14.43 16.27
CA ALA A 521 20.64 -15.66 15.49
C ALA A 521 19.40 -15.96 14.63
N SER A 522 18.19 -15.76 15.18
CA SER A 522 16.95 -15.98 14.43
C SER A 522 16.78 -15.01 13.27
N GLU A 523 17.19 -13.75 13.41
CA GLU A 523 17.17 -12.75 12.34
C GLU A 523 18.20 -13.06 11.24
N VAL A 524 19.40 -13.50 11.63
CA VAL A 524 20.45 -13.88 10.68
C VAL A 524 20.05 -15.12 9.88
N VAL A 525 19.53 -16.16 10.53
CA VAL A 525 19.06 -17.37 9.84
C VAL A 525 17.89 -17.04 8.91
N ALA A 526 16.97 -16.16 9.33
CA ALA A 526 15.87 -15.71 8.47
C ALA A 526 16.35 -14.96 7.22
N ALA A 527 17.40 -14.14 7.34
CA ALA A 527 18.04 -13.46 6.21
C ALA A 527 18.74 -14.42 5.24
N LEU A 528 19.28 -15.54 5.73
CA LEU A 528 19.96 -16.54 4.91
C LEU A 528 19.00 -17.47 4.17
N LEU A 529 17.81 -17.75 4.73
CA LEU A 529 16.83 -18.74 4.22
C LEU A 529 16.56 -18.68 2.70
N PRO A 530 16.37 -17.50 2.06
CA PRO A 530 16.13 -17.41 0.62
C PRO A 530 17.31 -17.90 -0.24
N SER A 531 18.52 -17.91 0.31
CA SER A 531 19.76 -18.32 -0.38
C SER A 531 20.20 -19.76 -0.05
N LEU A 532 19.43 -20.48 0.79
CA LEU A 532 19.74 -21.85 1.19
C LEU A 532 19.16 -22.88 0.22
N SER A 533 19.86 -24.01 0.07
CA SER A 533 19.36 -25.19 -0.63
C SER A 533 18.19 -25.84 0.13
N ALA A 534 17.45 -26.72 -0.55
CA ALA A 534 16.29 -27.38 0.06
C ALA A 534 16.62 -28.21 1.30
N ASP A 535 17.79 -28.86 1.33
CA ASP A 535 18.25 -29.67 2.46
C ASP A 535 18.64 -28.80 3.68
N GLU A 536 19.27 -27.66 3.41
CA GLU A 536 19.61 -26.67 4.43
C GLU A 536 18.36 -26.01 5.01
N GLN A 537 17.35 -25.71 4.19
CA GLN A 537 16.05 -25.22 4.65
C GLN A 537 15.34 -26.22 5.57
N LEU A 538 15.42 -27.53 5.29
CA LEU A 538 14.89 -28.58 6.17
C LEU A 538 15.69 -28.68 7.48
N THR A 539 16.99 -28.46 7.43
CA THR A 539 17.83 -28.39 8.65
C THR A 539 17.39 -27.22 9.53
N VAL A 540 17.18 -26.03 8.94
CA VAL A 540 16.66 -24.85 9.67
C VAL A 540 15.27 -25.12 10.24
N LEU A 541 14.39 -25.81 9.49
CA LEU A 541 13.07 -26.21 9.96
C LEU A 541 13.16 -27.11 11.19
N SER A 542 14.02 -28.14 11.16
CA SER A 542 14.22 -29.04 12.30
C SER A 542 14.73 -28.29 13.53
N SER A 543 15.70 -27.37 13.35
CA SER A 543 16.16 -26.51 14.43
C SER A 543 15.06 -25.62 14.98
N ALA A 544 14.25 -24.98 14.14
CA ALA A 544 13.14 -24.12 14.57
C ALA A 544 12.09 -24.91 15.38
N LEU A 545 11.73 -26.12 14.94
CA LEU A 545 10.81 -27.01 15.66
C LEU A 545 11.39 -27.43 17.01
N SER A 546 12.67 -27.74 17.08
CA SER A 546 13.34 -28.00 18.37
C SER A 546 13.31 -26.77 19.28
N CYS A 547 13.56 -25.57 18.74
CA CYS A 547 13.55 -24.32 19.50
C CYS A 547 12.18 -24.00 20.10
N ILE A 548 11.10 -24.27 19.36
CA ILE A 548 9.73 -24.12 19.86
C ILE A 548 9.48 -25.02 21.08
N LYS A 549 10.11 -26.20 21.13
CA LYS A 549 9.97 -27.15 22.24
C LYS A 549 10.81 -26.77 23.46
N THR A 550 11.97 -26.15 23.27
CA THR A 550 12.97 -25.97 24.34
C THR A 550 13.14 -24.54 24.85
N LEU A 551 12.84 -23.52 24.04
CA LEU A 551 13.07 -22.12 24.43
C LEU A 551 12.00 -21.57 25.40
N PRO A 552 12.28 -20.47 26.11
CA PRO A 552 11.30 -19.73 26.90
C PRO A 552 10.14 -19.17 26.06
N ASP A 553 8.95 -19.07 26.64
CA ASP A 553 7.72 -18.65 25.93
C ASP A 553 7.84 -17.27 25.26
N SER A 554 8.66 -16.37 25.81
CA SER A 554 8.94 -15.04 25.25
C SER A 554 9.60 -15.08 23.86
N LEU A 555 10.27 -16.18 23.50
CA LEU A 555 10.97 -16.36 22.23
C LEU A 555 10.22 -17.26 21.26
N VAL A 556 9.34 -18.15 21.73
CA VAL A 556 8.63 -19.13 20.88
C VAL A 556 7.80 -18.43 19.79
N SER A 557 7.09 -17.36 20.12
CA SER A 557 6.30 -16.59 19.14
C SER A 557 7.17 -15.96 18.05
N LYS A 558 8.35 -15.43 18.42
CA LYS A 558 9.32 -14.87 17.48
C LYS A 558 9.89 -15.94 16.56
N ILE A 559 10.31 -17.10 17.10
CA ILE A 559 10.82 -18.21 16.28
C ILE A 559 9.76 -18.72 15.31
N THR A 560 8.51 -18.85 15.77
CA THR A 560 7.38 -19.28 14.94
C THR A 560 7.15 -18.29 13.79
N VAL A 561 7.07 -16.99 14.07
CA VAL A 561 6.81 -15.98 13.04
C VAL A 561 8.02 -15.77 12.14
N ARG A 562 9.24 -15.80 12.69
CA ARG A 562 10.44 -15.37 11.98
C ARG A 562 11.14 -16.49 11.23
N LEU A 563 11.18 -17.71 11.76
CA LEU A 563 11.81 -18.85 11.10
C LEU A 563 10.78 -19.72 10.38
N LEU A 564 9.75 -20.19 11.08
CA LEU A 564 8.80 -21.16 10.52
C LEU A 564 8.02 -20.57 9.32
N LEU A 565 7.46 -19.36 9.45
CA LEU A 565 6.78 -18.70 8.32
C LEU A 565 7.74 -18.32 7.19
N THR A 566 9.00 -17.98 7.48
CA THR A 566 9.99 -17.65 6.44
C THR A 566 10.36 -18.89 5.62
N VAL A 567 10.54 -20.06 6.27
CA VAL A 567 10.74 -21.35 5.57
C VAL A 567 9.57 -21.64 4.63
N LEU A 568 8.33 -21.42 5.09
CA LEU A 568 7.13 -21.63 4.27
C LEU A 568 7.05 -20.67 3.09
N LYS A 569 7.40 -19.39 3.28
CA LYS A 569 7.49 -18.39 2.19
C LYS A 569 8.54 -18.76 1.15
N CYS A 570 9.61 -19.46 1.53
CA CYS A 570 10.60 -20.00 0.61
C CYS A 570 10.14 -21.27 -0.13
N CYS A 571 8.99 -21.85 0.20
CA CYS A 571 8.46 -23.08 -0.39
C CYS A 571 7.22 -22.83 -1.24
N SER A 572 7.08 -23.59 -2.34
CA SER A 572 5.89 -23.56 -3.20
C SER A 572 5.52 -24.98 -3.68
N GLY A 573 4.27 -25.15 -4.11
CA GLY A 573 3.77 -26.43 -4.65
C GLY A 573 3.96 -27.62 -3.72
N ALA A 574 4.42 -28.76 -4.26
CA ALA A 574 4.60 -30.00 -3.52
C ALA A 574 5.58 -29.88 -2.33
N ARG A 575 6.59 -29.00 -2.43
CA ARG A 575 7.55 -28.76 -1.33
C ARG A 575 6.88 -28.09 -0.14
N LEU A 576 6.00 -27.12 -0.40
CA LEU A 576 5.21 -26.46 0.65
C LEU A 576 4.33 -27.48 1.37
N THR A 577 3.61 -28.33 0.63
CA THR A 577 2.79 -29.40 1.20
C THR A 577 3.62 -30.36 2.06
N ARG A 578 4.82 -30.76 1.59
CA ARG A 578 5.71 -31.64 2.35
C ARG A 578 6.22 -31.00 3.64
N VAL A 579 6.60 -29.73 3.61
CA VAL A 579 7.05 -28.99 4.80
C VAL A 579 5.91 -28.85 5.82
N LEU A 580 4.71 -28.46 5.38
CA LEU A 580 3.55 -28.35 6.25
C LEU A 580 3.18 -29.71 6.88
N GLN A 581 3.30 -30.80 6.11
CA GLN A 581 3.11 -32.16 6.62
C GLN A 581 4.12 -32.51 7.72
N LEU A 582 5.41 -32.22 7.51
CA LEU A 582 6.45 -32.46 8.52
C LEU A 582 6.18 -31.68 9.80
N VAL A 583 5.76 -30.42 9.69
CA VAL A 583 5.43 -29.59 10.86
C VAL A 583 4.22 -30.14 11.60
N LEU A 584 3.15 -30.49 10.89
CA LEU A 584 1.94 -31.04 11.50
C LEU A 584 2.23 -32.38 12.18
N GLU A 585 2.97 -33.28 11.52
CA GLU A 585 3.38 -34.57 12.09
C GLU A 585 4.25 -34.39 13.35
N ASP A 586 5.20 -33.45 13.34
CA ASP A 586 6.06 -33.18 14.49
C ASP A 586 5.27 -32.63 15.69
N MET A 587 4.34 -31.68 15.46
CA MET A 587 3.46 -31.14 16.50
C MET A 587 2.53 -32.22 17.06
N CYS A 588 1.94 -33.05 16.20
CA CYS A 588 1.09 -34.16 16.61
C CYS A 588 1.87 -35.18 17.45
N ARG A 589 3.08 -35.58 17.03
CA ARG A 589 3.94 -36.50 17.80
C ARG A 589 4.33 -35.91 19.15
N TRP A 590 4.69 -34.63 19.18
CA TRP A 590 5.07 -33.96 20.43
C TRP A 590 3.91 -33.91 21.43
N HIS A 591 2.73 -33.46 21.01
CA HIS A 591 1.54 -33.43 21.86
C HIS A 591 1.07 -34.83 22.29
N CYS A 592 1.30 -35.85 21.44
CA CYS A 592 0.97 -37.23 21.79
C CYS A 592 1.92 -37.79 22.86
N ALA A 593 3.19 -37.42 22.81
CA ALA A 593 4.20 -37.87 23.77
C ALA A 593 4.08 -37.15 25.12
N ASP A 594 3.77 -35.85 25.11
CA ASP A 594 3.66 -35.01 26.30
C ASP A 594 2.42 -34.11 26.19
N ARG A 595 1.37 -34.47 26.95
CA ARG A 595 0.05 -33.83 26.91
C ARG A 595 -0.13 -32.82 28.04
N THR A 596 0.89 -32.01 28.28
CA THR A 596 0.87 -30.94 29.30
C THR A 596 0.27 -29.64 28.77
N PRO A 597 -0.26 -28.76 29.64
CA PRO A 597 -0.82 -27.47 29.25
C PRO A 597 0.15 -26.60 28.42
N VAL A 598 1.44 -26.62 28.76
CA VAL A 598 2.48 -25.88 28.04
C VAL A 598 2.66 -26.39 26.60
N VAL A 599 2.63 -27.72 26.41
CA VAL A 599 2.72 -28.32 25.07
C VAL A 599 1.47 -27.99 24.25
N THR A 600 0.28 -28.06 24.84
CA THR A 600 -0.97 -27.64 24.19
C THR A 600 -0.92 -26.17 23.78
N GLU A 601 -0.46 -25.26 24.64
CA GLU A 601 -0.34 -23.84 24.32
C GLU A 601 0.60 -23.58 23.14
N ARG A 602 1.79 -24.19 23.16
CA ARG A 602 2.83 -23.99 22.13
C ARG A 602 2.46 -24.62 20.80
N THR A 603 1.84 -25.79 20.80
CA THR A 603 1.34 -26.42 19.57
C THR A 603 0.21 -25.61 18.96
N LEU A 604 -0.72 -25.09 19.75
CA LEU A 604 -1.80 -24.21 19.27
C LEU A 604 -1.26 -22.88 18.72
N LEU A 605 -0.24 -22.29 19.34
CA LEU A 605 0.44 -21.11 18.80
C LEU A 605 0.97 -21.38 17.38
N CYS A 606 1.65 -22.51 17.19
CA CYS A 606 2.19 -22.89 15.88
C CYS A 606 1.08 -23.14 14.87
N LEU A 607 0.07 -23.95 15.21
CA LEU A 607 -1.03 -24.26 14.29
C LEU A 607 -1.83 -23.02 13.91
N THR A 608 -2.03 -22.08 14.84
CA THR A 608 -2.71 -20.81 14.55
C THR A 608 -1.91 -19.96 13.56
N ALA A 609 -0.60 -19.85 13.76
CA ALA A 609 0.28 -19.12 12.83
C ALA A 609 0.31 -19.76 11.43
N LEU A 610 0.07 -21.07 11.33
CA LEU A 610 0.08 -21.83 10.08
C LEU A 610 -1.31 -22.02 9.46
N SER A 611 -2.37 -21.51 10.08
CA SER A 611 -3.76 -21.76 9.68
C SER A 611 -4.03 -21.36 8.22
N ASP A 612 -3.52 -20.22 7.76
CA ASP A 612 -3.65 -19.74 6.38
C ASP A 612 -2.96 -20.64 5.34
N HIS A 613 -2.08 -21.55 5.76
CA HIS A 613 -1.43 -22.51 4.88
C HIS A 613 -2.00 -23.92 5.02
N LEU A 614 -2.48 -24.27 6.21
CA LEU A 614 -3.03 -25.58 6.55
C LEU A 614 -4.52 -25.73 6.20
N LEU A 615 -5.31 -24.65 6.30
CA LEU A 615 -6.77 -24.64 6.19
C LEU A 615 -7.23 -23.74 5.03
N LYS A 616 -6.76 -24.03 3.81
CA LYS A 616 -7.16 -23.35 2.57
C LYS A 616 -8.03 -24.25 1.68
N PRO A 617 -9.09 -23.73 1.03
CA PRO A 617 -9.90 -24.50 0.09
C PRO A 617 -9.03 -25.04 -1.04
N ARG A 618 -8.98 -26.36 -1.21
CA ARG A 618 -8.24 -26.97 -2.31
C ARG A 618 -9.18 -27.28 -3.46
N ARG A 619 -8.90 -26.71 -4.65
CA ARG A 619 -9.52 -27.20 -5.89
C ARG A 619 -9.06 -28.64 -6.12
N PRO A 620 -9.97 -29.60 -6.38
CA PRO A 620 -9.59 -30.99 -6.57
C PRO A 620 -8.67 -31.10 -7.81
N PRO A 621 -7.46 -31.69 -7.67
CA PRO A 621 -6.65 -32.03 -8.83
C PRO A 621 -7.29 -33.19 -9.60
N PRO A 622 -7.20 -33.20 -10.95
CA PRO A 622 -7.47 -34.40 -11.71
C PRO A 622 -6.32 -35.37 -11.46
N SER A 623 -6.65 -36.57 -11.01
CA SER A 623 -5.77 -37.72 -10.75
C SER A 623 -4.96 -37.72 -9.45
N SER A 624 -5.17 -38.83 -8.75
CA SER A 624 -4.53 -39.31 -7.54
C SER A 624 -3.01 -39.48 -7.68
N SER A 625 -2.24 -38.60 -7.04
CA SER A 625 -0.93 -38.97 -6.49
C SER A 625 -0.41 -37.89 -5.53
N ALA A 626 0.04 -38.34 -4.36
CA ALA A 626 0.75 -37.63 -3.29
C ALA A 626 -0.12 -36.89 -2.23
N GLY A 627 -0.60 -37.67 -1.25
CA GLY A 627 -0.79 -37.29 0.16
C GLY A 627 -1.53 -35.98 0.42
N ASP A 628 -2.87 -36.03 0.44
CA ASP A 628 -3.67 -34.87 0.84
C ASP A 628 -3.40 -34.50 2.30
N LEU A 629 -2.66 -33.41 2.49
CA LEU A 629 -2.49 -32.77 3.78
C LEU A 629 -3.81 -32.08 4.16
N ASP A 630 -4.66 -32.75 4.92
CA ASP A 630 -5.84 -32.17 5.56
C ASP A 630 -5.76 -32.40 7.09
N PRO A 631 -5.52 -31.35 7.90
CA PRO A 631 -5.50 -31.46 9.35
C PRO A 631 -6.78 -32.04 9.94
N ARG A 632 -7.94 -31.87 9.30
CA ARG A 632 -9.24 -32.40 9.75
C ARG A 632 -9.29 -33.92 9.74
N LEU A 633 -8.44 -34.58 8.93
CA LEU A 633 -8.32 -36.03 8.89
C LEU A 633 -7.41 -36.58 10.01
N CYS A 634 -6.75 -35.71 10.77
CA CYS A 634 -5.84 -36.11 11.84
C CYS A 634 -6.56 -36.15 13.21
N ALA A 635 -6.76 -37.33 13.78
CA ALA A 635 -7.35 -37.47 15.11
C ALA A 635 -6.57 -36.73 16.21
N GLN A 636 -5.23 -36.69 16.09
CA GLN A 636 -4.39 -35.99 17.06
C GLN A 636 -4.54 -34.46 16.98
N PHE A 637 -4.86 -33.91 15.80
CA PHE A 637 -5.18 -32.50 15.64
C PHE A 637 -6.44 -32.11 16.42
N TRP A 638 -7.50 -32.92 16.34
CA TRP A 638 -8.72 -32.69 17.12
C TRP A 638 -8.50 -32.79 18.63
N ARG A 639 -7.65 -33.73 19.09
CA ARG A 639 -7.28 -33.82 20.50
C ARG A 639 -6.56 -32.54 21.00
N MET A 640 -5.67 -31.96 20.20
CA MET A 640 -5.03 -30.67 20.53
C MET A 640 -6.05 -29.54 20.66
N LEU A 641 -7.05 -29.48 19.77
CA LEU A 641 -8.11 -28.47 19.85
C LEU A 641 -8.98 -28.66 21.10
N GLN A 642 -9.34 -29.90 21.45
CA GLN A 642 -10.13 -30.19 22.66
C GLN A 642 -9.39 -29.77 23.93
N ASP A 643 -8.10 -30.09 24.04
CA ASP A 643 -7.28 -29.67 25.19
C ASP A 643 -7.13 -28.15 25.23
N GLY A 644 -7.06 -27.50 24.06
CA GLY A 644 -7.06 -26.05 23.92
C GLY A 644 -8.34 -25.36 24.37
N LEU A 645 -9.50 -25.91 24.02
CA LEU A 645 -10.82 -25.39 24.41
C LEU A 645 -11.07 -25.49 25.91
N THR A 646 -10.51 -26.52 26.55
CA THR A 646 -10.58 -26.74 28.01
C THR A 646 -9.39 -26.14 28.77
N HIS A 647 -8.47 -25.46 28.07
CA HIS A 647 -7.27 -24.89 28.66
C HIS A 647 -7.60 -23.79 29.69
N ARG A 648 -6.75 -23.64 30.71
CA ARG A 648 -6.93 -22.63 31.77
C ARG A 648 -6.76 -21.21 31.25
N ASP A 649 -5.74 -21.00 30.43
CA ASP A 649 -5.44 -19.71 29.80
C ASP A 649 -6.44 -19.34 28.69
N CYS A 650 -6.82 -18.06 28.65
CA CYS A 650 -7.80 -17.53 27.72
C CYS A 650 -7.28 -17.42 26.27
N VAL A 651 -5.97 -17.27 26.07
CA VAL A 651 -5.34 -17.16 24.74
C VAL A 651 -5.37 -18.53 24.05
N SER A 652 -5.00 -19.60 24.76
CA SER A 652 -5.09 -20.97 24.23
C SER A 652 -6.53 -21.36 23.84
N ARG A 653 -7.53 -21.00 24.67
CA ARG A 653 -8.95 -21.20 24.33
C ARG A 653 -9.36 -20.47 23.06
N LYS A 654 -8.95 -19.19 22.92
CA LYS A 654 -9.23 -18.39 21.72
C LYS A 654 -8.57 -18.96 20.47
N ARG A 655 -7.32 -19.41 20.57
CA ARG A 655 -6.59 -20.07 19.46
C ARG A 655 -7.28 -21.37 19.01
N ALA A 656 -7.67 -22.21 19.96
CA ALA A 656 -8.40 -23.44 19.66
C ALA A 656 -9.77 -23.17 19.02
N LEU A 657 -10.53 -22.20 19.55
CA LEU A 657 -11.81 -21.80 18.98
C LEU A 657 -11.66 -21.21 17.57
N TYR A 658 -10.62 -20.43 17.32
CA TYR A 658 -10.30 -19.89 15.99
C TYR A 658 -10.03 -21.02 14.99
N LEU A 659 -9.15 -21.96 15.32
CA LEU A 659 -8.84 -23.10 14.45
C LEU A 659 -10.06 -23.99 14.18
N LEU A 660 -10.91 -24.19 15.20
CA LEU A 660 -12.18 -24.91 15.05
C LEU A 660 -13.12 -24.21 14.06
N LYS A 661 -13.30 -22.89 14.18
CA LYS A 661 -14.13 -22.09 13.26
C LYS A 661 -13.61 -22.15 11.82
N MET A 662 -12.29 -22.09 11.64
CA MET A 662 -11.66 -22.24 10.33
C MET A 662 -11.94 -23.63 9.72
N CYS A 663 -11.88 -24.70 10.53
CA CYS A 663 -12.21 -26.05 10.05
C CYS A 663 -13.68 -26.19 9.64
N VAL A 664 -14.61 -25.61 10.42
CA VAL A 664 -16.04 -25.61 10.09
C VAL A 664 -16.31 -24.87 8.79
N SER A 665 -15.76 -23.65 8.65
CA SER A 665 -15.92 -22.83 7.45
C SER A 665 -15.38 -23.54 6.21
N LEU A 666 -14.20 -24.18 6.32
CA LEU A 666 -13.60 -24.94 5.23
C LEU A 666 -14.44 -26.15 4.83
N SER A 667 -15.06 -26.85 5.78
CA SER A 667 -15.96 -27.98 5.49
C SER A 667 -17.27 -27.53 4.83
N GLU A 668 -17.81 -26.36 5.21
CA GLU A 668 -18.98 -25.75 4.57
C GLU A 668 -18.68 -25.34 3.12
N GLU A 669 -17.49 -24.79 2.86
CA GLU A 669 -17.06 -24.38 1.52
C GLU A 669 -16.77 -25.57 0.57
N GLU A 670 -16.19 -26.66 1.09
CA GLU A 670 -15.83 -27.83 0.26
C GLU A 670 -16.99 -28.81 0.05
N GLY A 671 -18.13 -28.62 0.72
CA GLY A 671 -19.31 -29.48 0.58
C GLY A 671 -19.06 -30.96 0.95
N LEU A 672 -18.01 -31.23 1.72
CA LEU A 672 -17.63 -32.56 2.17
C LEU A 672 -18.36 -32.88 3.48
N ASP A 673 -19.41 -33.71 3.39
CA ASP A 673 -19.85 -34.49 4.56
C ASP A 673 -18.75 -35.51 4.89
N CYS A 674 -18.13 -35.40 6.08
CA CYS A 674 -17.12 -36.37 6.52
C CYS A 674 -17.69 -37.80 6.42
N PRO A 675 -17.01 -38.74 5.74
CA PRO A 675 -17.50 -40.10 5.60
C PRO A 675 -17.54 -40.78 6.98
N LEU A 676 -18.74 -41.24 7.36
CA LEU A 676 -18.97 -42.15 8.46
C LEU A 676 -18.31 -43.50 8.13
N SER A 677 -17.08 -43.74 8.57
CA SER A 677 -16.53 -45.09 8.62
C SER A 677 -16.76 -45.68 10.03
N PRO A 678 -17.53 -46.77 10.17
CA PRO A 678 -17.79 -47.38 11.46
C PRO A 678 -16.71 -48.42 11.76
N SER A 679 -15.59 -48.02 12.35
CA SER A 679 -14.73 -48.94 13.11
C SER A 679 -13.59 -48.23 13.82
N GLU A 680 -13.45 -48.60 15.09
CA GLU A 680 -12.39 -48.29 16.05
C GLU A 680 -12.61 -47.05 16.93
N GLU A 681 -12.60 -47.35 18.24
CA GLU A 681 -12.88 -46.45 19.37
C GLU A 681 -11.99 -45.21 19.33
N GLY A 682 -12.53 -44.12 18.82
CA GLY A 682 -11.89 -42.80 18.81
C GLY A 682 -12.88 -41.77 18.29
N ILE A 683 -13.11 -40.72 19.10
CA ILE A 683 -14.03 -39.61 18.84
C ILE A 683 -13.94 -39.17 17.38
N THR A 684 -15.02 -39.36 16.62
CA THR A 684 -15.07 -39.02 15.19
C THR A 684 -15.30 -37.52 15.00
N CYS A 685 -14.90 -36.98 13.84
CA CYS A 685 -15.04 -35.57 13.46
C CYS A 685 -16.46 -35.00 13.72
N SER A 686 -17.48 -35.85 13.59
CA SER A 686 -18.89 -35.57 13.86
C SER A 686 -19.22 -35.27 15.33
N GLU A 687 -18.61 -35.96 16.29
CA GLU A 687 -18.82 -35.67 17.73
C GLU A 687 -18.21 -34.33 18.13
N SER A 688 -17.12 -33.93 17.47
CA SER A 688 -16.43 -32.66 17.72
C SER A 688 -17.26 -31.45 17.25
N VAL A 689 -17.96 -31.60 16.12
CA VAL A 689 -18.86 -30.57 15.56
C VAL A 689 -20.17 -30.48 16.35
N LEU A 690 -20.66 -31.61 16.89
CA LEU A 690 -21.85 -31.64 17.75
C LEU A 690 -21.60 -31.10 19.17
N LEU A 691 -20.37 -31.18 19.69
CA LEU A 691 -19.98 -30.55 20.96
C LEU A 691 -19.70 -29.04 20.84
N ALA A 692 -19.52 -28.54 19.62
CA ALA A 692 -19.24 -27.13 19.33
C ALA A 692 -20.49 -26.31 18.95
N LYS A 693 -21.60 -26.98 18.62
CA LYS A 693 -22.95 -26.39 18.51
C LYS A 693 -23.65 -26.50 19.86
#